data_AF-A0A1M6K0R4-F1
#
_entry.id   AF-A0A1M6K0R4-F1
#
_cell.length_a   1.000
_cell.length_b   1.000
_cell.length_c   1.000
_cell.angle_alpha   90.00
_cell.angle_beta   90.00
_cell.angle_gamma   90.00
#
_symmetry.space_group_name_H-M   'P 1'
#
loop_
_entity.id
_entity.type
_entity.pdbx_description
1 polymer ?
#
loop_
_entity_poly.entity_id
_entity_poly.type
_entity_poly.pdbx_seq_one_letter_code
_entity_poly.pdbx_strand_id
1 'polypeptide(L)'
;MKQKKMLALTLSQLKQLYRNELPEIVRIAEQSDGTESFKQGLSEFITGQTDAENEAARQIRLLIEYDGQEVHELSTDEQMTVSTLSLLYEFLTGDLEEDVETDVFLDIFQQFKRLQFLATPLPPPQRVKAWTERWPSGLNEDVQLIRAKNKERILHALIQKIEHRKNTVSRYHFEEGISYEEKFHLVEEWWNDFRFHLAMAAKSPTELNRFLGNSLSAETMYLLSRARKKGMPFFVTPYYLSLLNPRNEGYNDDALRSYILYSPQLVETYGQIRAWEREDIVEAGKPNAAGWLLPDGHNIHRRYPEVAILIPDTMGRACGGLCASCQRMYDFQSKRLNFEFDSLRPKETWEKKLRRLMTYFEEDTQLRDILITGGDALMSQNKTLATILEAVYRMAARKRKANQERPEGEKYAELQRIRLGSRLPAYLPMRINDGLVEILRTFKEKASVIGIRQFIIQTHFQTPLEVTPEVKEGIRKLLSAGWLITNQLVYNVAASRRGHTTRLRQVLNELGVVCYYTFSVKGFEENNAVFTPNSRSMQEQREEKRFGKLNKEDAFNLSASLETALDPAACIRQFLKIHHLPFLATDRSVLNLPAIGKSMTFNLVGITEEGKRILRFDHDGTRRHSPIINQLGQVYIVENKSIAAYLRQLRAMGEDVEDYASIWNYTEGKTESRFSLYEYPDFPFRITEEMSNLEIAE
;
A
#
# COMPACT_ATOMS: atom_id res chain seq x y z
N MET A 1 4.71 -26.19 22.20
CA MET A 1 3.50 -25.55 22.74
C MET A 1 2.69 -24.88 21.63
N LYS A 2 1.35 -24.81 21.71
CA LYS A 2 0.50 -24.05 20.77
C LYS A 2 0.77 -22.55 20.89
N GLN A 3 0.77 -21.80 19.79
CA GLN A 3 1.02 -20.35 19.80
C GLN A 3 0.05 -19.58 20.70
N LYS A 4 -1.23 -19.97 20.72
CA LYS A 4 -2.23 -19.31 21.59
C LYS A 4 -1.82 -19.25 23.06
N LYS A 5 -1.12 -20.28 23.55
CA LYS A 5 -0.59 -20.33 24.92
C LYS A 5 0.71 -19.54 25.06
N MET A 6 1.59 -19.60 24.06
CA MET A 6 2.85 -18.84 24.05
C MET A 6 2.62 -17.32 24.15
N LEU A 7 1.65 -16.79 23.41
CA LEU A 7 1.37 -15.34 23.38
C LEU A 7 0.84 -14.76 24.71
N ALA A 8 0.52 -15.60 25.68
CA ALA A 8 -0.02 -15.22 26.98
C ALA A 8 0.94 -15.51 28.15
N LEU A 9 2.18 -15.94 27.86
CA LEU A 9 3.16 -16.23 28.90
C LEU A 9 3.66 -14.94 29.56
N THR A 10 3.88 -15.00 30.87
CA THR A 10 4.63 -13.99 31.61
C THR A 10 6.15 -14.22 31.44
N LEU A 11 6.97 -13.23 31.78
CA LEU A 11 8.44 -13.36 31.78
C LEU A 11 8.92 -14.58 32.59
N SER A 12 8.35 -14.81 33.78
CA SER A 12 8.67 -15.97 34.61
C SER A 12 8.34 -17.31 33.94
N GLN A 13 7.16 -17.41 33.32
CA GLN A 13 6.75 -18.62 32.59
C GLN A 13 7.60 -18.84 31.34
N LEU A 14 7.98 -17.76 30.66
CA LEU A 14 8.85 -17.82 29.50
C LEU A 14 10.28 -18.24 29.89
N LYS A 15 10.81 -17.76 31.02
CA LYS A 15 12.11 -18.22 31.55
C LYS A 15 12.09 -19.71 31.87
N GLN A 16 10.98 -20.21 32.43
CA GLN A 16 10.78 -21.65 32.61
C GLN A 16 10.71 -22.40 31.27
N LEU A 17 10.08 -21.82 30.25
CA LEU A 17 10.03 -22.40 28.90
C LEU A 17 11.44 -22.52 28.29
N TYR A 18 12.29 -21.50 28.43
CA TYR A 18 13.69 -21.55 28.00
C TYR A 18 14.46 -22.66 28.71
N ARG A 19 14.34 -22.79 30.03
CA ARG A 19 14.98 -23.87 30.80
C ARG A 19 14.55 -25.26 30.34
N ASN A 20 13.28 -25.42 29.96
CA ASN A 20 12.72 -26.71 29.57
C ASN A 20 13.01 -27.08 28.11
N GLU A 21 12.88 -26.14 27.18
CA GLU A 21 12.97 -26.41 25.73
C GLU A 21 14.32 -25.98 25.11
N LEU A 22 15.07 -25.07 25.74
CA LEU A 22 16.37 -24.58 25.29
C LEU A 22 17.45 -24.64 26.42
N PRO A 23 17.61 -25.78 27.13
CA PRO A 23 18.49 -25.85 28.32
C PRO A 23 19.95 -25.50 28.03
N GLU A 24 20.46 -25.83 26.84
CA GLU A 24 21.82 -25.51 26.44
C GLU A 24 22.08 -24.00 26.35
N ILE A 25 21.11 -23.23 25.84
CA ILE A 25 21.22 -21.77 25.75
C ILE A 25 21.24 -21.14 27.15
N VAL A 26 20.41 -21.66 28.06
CA VAL A 26 20.40 -21.23 29.47
C VAL A 26 21.71 -21.57 30.16
N ARG A 27 22.25 -22.77 29.94
CA ARG A 27 23.53 -23.20 30.51
C ARG A 27 24.69 -22.32 30.05
N ILE A 28 24.72 -21.95 28.76
CA ILE A 28 25.73 -21.02 28.23
C ILE A 28 25.62 -19.68 28.96
N ALA A 29 24.41 -19.11 29.09
CA ALA A 29 24.21 -17.85 29.82
C ALA A 29 24.66 -17.93 31.29
N GLU A 30 24.30 -18.99 32.02
CA GLU A 30 24.66 -19.16 33.44
C GLU A 30 26.17 -19.38 33.65
N GLN A 31 26.92 -19.79 32.62
CA GLN A 31 28.37 -20.01 32.67
C GLN A 31 29.18 -18.80 32.15
N SER A 32 28.52 -17.83 31.53
CA SER A 32 29.15 -16.64 30.97
C SER A 32 29.28 -15.54 32.02
N ASP A 33 30.44 -14.87 32.01
CA ASP A 33 30.78 -13.73 32.87
C ASP A 33 30.33 -12.36 32.30
N GLY A 34 29.64 -12.36 31.16
CA GLY A 34 29.00 -11.19 30.56
C GLY A 34 28.46 -11.48 29.16
N THR A 35 27.92 -10.45 28.49
CA THR A 35 27.35 -10.58 27.15
C THR A 35 28.35 -11.09 26.11
N GLU A 36 29.61 -10.63 26.13
CA GLU A 36 30.60 -11.05 25.13
C GLU A 36 30.96 -12.53 25.24
N SER A 37 31.17 -13.06 26.45
CA SER A 37 31.41 -14.49 26.64
C SER A 37 30.16 -15.33 26.37
N PHE A 38 28.96 -14.78 26.60
CA PHE A 38 27.71 -15.40 26.18
C PHE A 38 27.61 -15.53 24.66
N LYS A 39 27.89 -14.45 23.91
CA LYS A 39 27.92 -14.46 22.45
C LYS A 39 28.96 -15.44 21.90
N GLN A 40 30.14 -15.51 22.51
CA GLN A 40 31.15 -16.49 22.12
C GLN A 40 30.65 -17.92 22.34
N GLY A 41 30.09 -18.23 23.52
CA GLY A 41 29.54 -19.55 23.81
C GLY A 41 28.40 -19.95 22.86
N LEU A 42 27.54 -19.00 22.47
CA LEU A 42 26.51 -19.23 21.44
C LEU A 42 27.12 -19.55 20.07
N SER A 43 28.18 -18.83 19.69
CA SER A 43 28.88 -19.05 18.42
C SER A 43 29.52 -20.45 18.35
N GLU A 44 30.16 -20.87 19.45
CA GLU A 44 30.73 -22.21 19.59
C GLU A 44 29.64 -23.30 19.53
N PHE A 45 28.52 -23.08 20.22
CA PHE A 45 27.37 -23.98 20.19
C PHE A 45 26.81 -24.17 18.77
N ILE A 46 26.65 -23.10 18.01
CA ILE A 46 26.15 -23.16 16.62
C ILE A 46 27.13 -23.89 15.71
N THR A 47 28.44 -23.62 15.87
CA THR A 47 29.49 -24.26 15.07
C THR A 47 29.57 -25.76 15.34
N GLY A 48 29.29 -26.19 16.57
CA GLY A 48 29.22 -27.60 16.95
C GLY A 48 28.01 -28.37 16.44
N GLN A 49 27.02 -27.72 15.81
CA GLN A 49 25.85 -28.40 15.26
C GLN A 49 26.12 -29.02 13.89
N THR A 50 25.51 -30.17 13.64
CA THR A 50 25.69 -31.00 12.44
C THR A 50 25.31 -30.31 11.12
N ASP A 51 24.55 -29.22 11.17
CA ASP A 51 24.06 -28.46 10.01
C ASP A 51 24.28 -26.94 10.21
N ALA A 52 25.53 -26.57 10.54
CA ALA A 52 25.94 -25.21 10.89
C ALA A 52 25.70 -24.14 9.79
N GLU A 53 25.33 -24.55 8.57
CA GLU A 53 25.04 -23.68 7.43
C GLU A 53 23.53 -23.53 7.13
N ASN A 54 22.66 -24.15 7.94
CA ASN A 54 21.22 -24.01 7.76
C ASN A 54 20.74 -22.56 8.02
N GLU A 55 19.53 -22.25 7.54
CA GLU A 55 18.95 -20.89 7.62
C GLU A 55 18.86 -20.36 9.06
N ALA A 56 18.53 -21.22 10.03
CA ALA A 56 18.41 -20.83 11.44
C ALA A 56 19.78 -20.48 12.04
N ALA A 57 20.80 -21.30 11.79
CA ALA A 57 22.17 -21.06 12.24
C ALA A 57 22.72 -19.74 11.67
N ARG A 58 22.52 -19.49 10.37
CA ARG A 58 22.90 -18.21 9.73
C ARG A 58 22.18 -17.01 10.36
N GLN A 59 20.91 -17.16 10.69
CA GLN A 59 20.15 -16.12 11.36
C GLN A 59 20.67 -15.81 12.77
N ILE A 60 20.98 -16.83 13.58
CA ILE A 60 21.54 -16.60 14.93
C ILE A 60 22.93 -15.98 14.85
N ARG A 61 23.79 -16.41 13.90
CA ARG A 61 25.10 -15.77 13.66
C ARG A 61 24.96 -14.28 13.35
N LEU A 62 23.95 -13.92 12.55
CA LEU A 62 23.68 -12.51 12.23
C LEU A 62 23.24 -11.72 13.47
N LEU A 63 22.44 -12.30 14.37
CA LEU A 63 22.11 -11.66 15.65
C LEU A 63 23.34 -11.49 16.55
N ILE A 64 24.26 -12.47 16.56
CA ILE A 64 25.53 -12.37 17.30
C ILE A 64 26.40 -11.25 16.74
N GLU A 65 26.52 -11.17 15.42
CA GLU A 65 27.34 -10.17 14.73
C GLU A 65 26.86 -8.75 15.05
N TYR A 66 25.54 -8.53 15.01
CA TYR A 66 24.96 -7.19 15.17
C TYR A 66 24.77 -6.76 16.62
N ASP A 67 24.69 -7.69 17.57
CA ASP A 67 24.52 -7.32 18.99
C ASP A 67 25.74 -6.52 19.51
N GLY A 68 25.47 -5.33 20.03
CA GLY A 68 26.43 -4.32 20.45
C GLY A 68 26.80 -3.29 19.37
N GLN A 69 26.30 -3.42 18.13
CA GLN A 69 26.58 -2.45 17.06
C GLN A 69 25.63 -1.25 17.11
N GLU A 70 26.17 -0.06 16.80
CA GLU A 70 25.40 1.14 16.50
C GLU A 70 24.89 1.08 15.05
N VAL A 71 23.59 1.29 14.87
CA VAL A 71 22.94 1.38 13.56
C VAL A 71 22.13 2.66 13.45
N HIS A 72 22.09 3.20 12.23
CA HIS A 72 21.27 4.37 11.93
C HIS A 72 19.90 3.91 11.41
N GLU A 73 18.86 4.12 12.20
CA GLU A 73 17.48 3.79 11.82
C GLU A 73 16.94 4.89 10.89
N LEU A 74 16.73 4.52 9.62
CA LEU A 74 16.52 5.49 8.55
C LEU A 74 15.15 6.18 8.62
N SER A 75 14.15 5.53 9.20
CA SER A 75 12.81 6.09 9.19
C SER A 75 12.70 7.27 10.17
N THR A 76 13.23 7.11 11.38
CA THR A 76 13.21 8.06 12.48
C THR A 76 14.39 9.04 12.46
N ASP A 77 15.45 8.71 11.69
CA ASP A 77 16.70 9.47 11.63
C ASP A 77 17.49 9.43 12.95
N GLU A 78 17.35 8.33 13.70
CA GLU A 78 17.96 8.13 15.03
C GLU A 78 19.14 7.13 14.96
N GLN A 79 20.08 7.26 15.90
CA GLN A 79 21.10 6.25 16.14
C GLN A 79 20.60 5.32 17.25
N MET A 80 20.82 4.02 17.11
CA MET A 80 20.43 3.04 18.12
C MET A 80 21.45 1.90 18.21
N THR A 81 21.62 1.38 19.43
CA THR A 81 22.38 0.15 19.67
C THR A 81 21.48 -1.06 19.47
N VAL A 82 21.97 -2.09 18.78
CA VAL A 82 21.30 -3.39 18.72
C VAL A 82 21.68 -4.21 19.95
N SER A 83 20.72 -4.54 20.82
CA SER A 83 21.00 -5.21 22.12
C SER A 83 20.25 -6.52 22.32
N THR A 84 19.89 -7.22 21.23
CA THR A 84 19.03 -8.42 21.25
C THR A 84 19.52 -9.57 22.11
N LEU A 85 20.80 -9.95 22.00
CA LEU A 85 21.41 -11.01 22.79
C LEU A 85 21.90 -10.52 24.15
N SER A 86 22.24 -9.22 24.27
CA SER A 86 22.43 -8.57 25.57
C SER A 86 21.17 -8.72 26.45
N LEU A 87 20.00 -8.36 25.91
CA LEU A 87 18.71 -8.53 26.59
C LEU A 87 18.42 -10.00 26.92
N LEU A 88 18.75 -10.93 26.01
CA LEU A 88 18.57 -12.36 26.27
C LEU A 88 19.45 -12.83 27.45
N TYR A 89 20.70 -12.37 27.51
CA TYR A 89 21.61 -12.72 28.61
C TYR A 89 21.03 -12.26 29.95
N GLU A 90 20.70 -10.97 30.07
CA GLU A 90 20.11 -10.37 31.28
C GLU A 90 18.82 -11.07 31.71
N PHE A 91 17.95 -11.41 30.75
CA PHE A 91 16.73 -12.16 31.03
C PHE A 91 17.02 -13.54 31.64
N LEU A 92 18.00 -14.26 31.10
CA LEU A 92 18.36 -15.60 31.53
C LEU A 92 19.10 -15.59 32.88
N THR A 93 19.97 -14.61 33.15
CA THR A 93 20.67 -14.46 34.44
C THR A 93 19.77 -13.87 35.54
N GLY A 94 18.76 -13.08 35.16
CA GLY A 94 17.81 -12.46 36.11
C GLY A 94 18.12 -11.00 36.44
N ASP A 95 18.92 -10.33 35.60
CA ASP A 95 19.37 -8.94 35.78
C ASP A 95 18.60 -7.96 34.87
N LEU A 96 17.40 -8.35 34.43
CA LEU A 96 16.60 -7.58 33.47
C LEU A 96 16.03 -6.29 34.09
N GLU A 97 16.04 -5.21 33.31
CA GLU A 97 15.31 -3.97 33.63
C GLU A 97 13.77 -4.18 33.68
N GLU A 98 13.05 -3.30 34.39
CA GLU A 98 11.60 -3.48 34.66
C GLU A 98 10.70 -3.27 33.43
N ASP A 99 11.17 -2.63 32.36
CA ASP A 99 10.34 -2.15 31.25
C ASP A 99 10.39 -3.02 29.96
N VAL A 100 11.09 -4.16 29.98
CA VAL A 100 11.25 -5.03 28.79
C VAL A 100 10.02 -5.93 28.55
N GLU A 101 9.50 -5.93 27.33
CA GLU A 101 8.28 -6.67 26.97
C GLU A 101 8.53 -8.16 26.77
N THR A 102 7.51 -9.00 27.00
CA THR A 102 7.62 -10.45 26.73
C THR A 102 7.86 -10.80 25.25
N ASP A 103 7.56 -9.87 24.35
CA ASP A 103 7.55 -10.10 22.90
C ASP A 103 8.95 -10.32 22.33
N VAL A 104 9.99 -9.64 22.85
CA VAL A 104 11.38 -9.82 22.42
C VAL A 104 11.85 -11.25 22.70
N PHE A 105 11.62 -11.73 23.91
CA PHE A 105 12.01 -13.09 24.31
C PHE A 105 11.17 -14.16 23.62
N LEU A 106 9.91 -13.87 23.26
CA LEU A 106 9.12 -14.80 22.46
C LEU A 106 9.69 -14.96 21.05
N ASP A 107 10.10 -13.88 20.38
CA ASP A 107 10.68 -13.98 19.04
C ASP A 107 12.08 -14.64 19.09
N ILE A 108 12.95 -14.22 20.01
CA ILE A 108 14.27 -14.85 20.23
C ILE A 108 14.12 -16.35 20.50
N PHE A 109 13.17 -16.74 21.37
CA PHE A 109 12.89 -18.15 21.65
C PHE A 109 12.56 -18.92 20.37
N GLN A 110 11.73 -18.34 19.51
CA GLN A 110 11.38 -18.97 18.24
C GLN A 110 12.59 -19.08 17.31
N GLN A 111 13.48 -18.08 17.29
CA GLN A 111 14.70 -18.14 16.48
C GLN A 111 15.62 -19.29 16.92
N PHE A 112 15.87 -19.45 18.23
CA PHE A 112 16.68 -20.56 18.73
C PHE A 112 15.99 -21.92 18.57
N LYS A 113 14.67 -21.97 18.75
CA LYS A 113 13.89 -23.20 18.57
C LYS A 113 13.99 -23.77 17.16
N ARG A 114 14.15 -22.92 16.14
CA ARG A 114 14.37 -23.35 14.74
C ARG A 114 15.64 -24.19 14.56
N LEU A 115 16.62 -24.11 15.47
CA LEU A 115 17.82 -24.97 15.42
C LEU A 115 17.49 -26.45 15.70
N GLN A 116 16.41 -26.73 16.45
CA GLN A 116 16.04 -28.10 16.84
C GLN A 116 15.10 -28.80 15.86
N PHE A 117 14.40 -28.05 15.00
CA PHE A 117 13.33 -28.57 14.15
C PHE A 117 13.55 -28.25 12.67
N LEU A 118 13.20 -29.22 11.82
CA LEU A 118 13.16 -29.01 10.37
C LEU A 118 12.10 -27.98 9.97
N ALA A 119 12.31 -27.35 8.81
CA ALA A 119 11.41 -26.33 8.27
C ALA A 119 9.95 -26.81 8.22
N THR A 120 9.02 -25.96 8.67
CA THR A 120 7.58 -26.25 8.63
C THR A 120 7.14 -26.49 7.19
N PRO A 121 6.38 -27.56 6.89
CA PRO A 121 5.92 -27.82 5.54
C PRO A 121 4.99 -26.70 5.06
N LEU A 122 5.15 -26.29 3.80
CA LEU A 122 4.30 -25.29 3.17
C LEU A 122 2.86 -25.82 3.04
N PRO A 123 1.83 -24.96 3.19
CA PRO A 123 0.44 -25.40 3.15
C PRO A 123 0.09 -25.96 1.76
N PRO A 124 -0.71 -27.05 1.70
CA PRO A 124 -1.13 -27.63 0.44
C PRO A 124 -2.16 -26.72 -0.27
N PRO A 125 -2.33 -26.85 -1.60
CA PRO A 125 -3.27 -26.04 -2.38
C PRO A 125 -4.70 -26.03 -1.82
N GLN A 126 -5.18 -27.18 -1.32
CA GLN A 126 -6.53 -27.30 -0.73
C GLN A 126 -6.72 -26.41 0.50
N ARG A 127 -5.66 -26.23 1.31
CA ARG A 127 -5.71 -25.36 2.49
C ARG A 127 -5.78 -23.89 2.09
N VAL A 128 -4.98 -23.48 1.11
CA VAL A 128 -5.04 -22.10 0.57
C VAL A 128 -6.37 -21.82 -0.09
N LYS A 129 -6.94 -22.80 -0.82
CA LYS A 129 -8.28 -22.72 -1.39
C LYS A 129 -9.33 -22.50 -0.29
N ALA A 130 -9.31 -23.28 0.79
CA ALA A 130 -10.24 -23.11 1.91
C ALA A 130 -10.11 -21.72 2.57
N TRP A 131 -8.88 -21.25 2.79
CA TRP A 131 -8.65 -19.89 3.29
C TRP A 131 -9.16 -18.80 2.34
N THR A 132 -9.15 -19.06 1.03
CA THR A 132 -9.57 -18.12 -0.01
C THR A 132 -11.09 -18.06 -0.12
N GLU A 133 -11.76 -19.21 -0.15
CA GLU A 133 -13.21 -19.33 -0.39
C GLU A 133 -14.07 -18.80 0.76
N ARG A 134 -13.50 -18.64 1.97
CA ARG A 134 -14.21 -17.99 3.09
C ARG A 134 -14.48 -16.50 2.87
N TRP A 135 -13.80 -15.86 1.91
CA TRP A 135 -13.92 -14.43 1.65
C TRP A 135 -14.93 -14.15 0.53
N PRO A 136 -16.07 -13.49 0.83
CA PRO A 136 -16.99 -13.08 -0.21
C PRO A 136 -16.47 -11.83 -0.93
N SER A 137 -16.99 -11.59 -2.13
CA SER A 137 -16.78 -10.36 -2.90
C SER A 137 -18.05 -9.53 -2.97
N GLY A 138 -17.92 -8.28 -3.42
CA GLY A 138 -19.07 -7.40 -3.67
C GLY A 138 -20.02 -7.91 -4.77
N LEU A 139 -19.64 -8.99 -5.48
CA LEU A 139 -20.45 -9.65 -6.50
C LEU A 139 -21.27 -10.83 -5.95
N ASN A 140 -20.99 -11.32 -4.74
CA ASN A 140 -21.80 -12.40 -4.16
C ASN A 140 -23.23 -11.92 -3.84
N GLU A 141 -24.23 -12.77 -4.11
CA GLU A 141 -25.65 -12.42 -3.97
C GLU A 141 -26.02 -11.96 -2.55
N ASP A 142 -25.57 -12.69 -1.53
CA ASP A 142 -25.82 -12.33 -0.12
C ASP A 142 -25.22 -10.96 0.25
N VAL A 143 -24.00 -10.67 -0.25
CA VAL A 143 -23.34 -9.37 -0.04
C VAL A 143 -24.14 -8.26 -0.71
N GLN A 144 -24.59 -8.49 -1.95
CA GLN A 144 -25.42 -7.53 -2.68
C GLN A 144 -26.75 -7.27 -1.97
N LEU A 145 -27.40 -8.30 -1.43
CA LEU A 145 -28.66 -8.17 -0.68
C LEU A 145 -28.48 -7.34 0.60
N ILE A 146 -27.44 -7.62 1.38
CA ILE A 146 -27.12 -6.84 2.59
C ILE A 146 -26.81 -5.39 2.21
N ARG A 147 -26.01 -5.18 1.17
CA ARG A 147 -25.66 -3.85 0.65
C ARG A 147 -26.87 -3.09 0.13
N ALA A 148 -27.82 -3.74 -0.55
CA ALA A 148 -29.03 -3.11 -1.05
C ALA A 148 -29.88 -2.54 0.10
N LYS A 149 -30.11 -3.34 1.15
CA LYS A 149 -30.78 -2.89 2.38
C LYS A 149 -30.03 -1.74 3.06
N ASN A 150 -28.70 -1.79 3.04
CA ASN A 150 -27.87 -0.73 3.59
C ASN A 150 -27.97 0.57 2.77
N LYS A 151 -27.94 0.48 1.43
CA LYS A 151 -28.15 1.59 0.49
C LYS A 151 -29.50 2.24 0.75
N GLU A 152 -30.59 1.48 0.79
CA GLU A 152 -31.95 1.97 1.04
C GLU A 152 -32.03 2.79 2.34
N ARG A 153 -31.48 2.27 3.44
CA ARG A 153 -31.39 2.99 4.71
C ARG A 153 -30.61 4.31 4.57
N ILE A 154 -29.52 4.32 3.82
CA ILE A 154 -28.75 5.54 3.54
C ILE A 154 -29.57 6.52 2.70
N LEU A 155 -30.34 6.08 1.71
CA LEU A 155 -31.23 6.95 0.91
C LEU A 155 -32.21 7.69 1.83
N HIS A 156 -32.87 7.00 2.77
CA HIS A 156 -33.74 7.65 3.75
C HIS A 156 -33.02 8.70 4.61
N ALA A 157 -31.80 8.39 5.07
CA ALA A 157 -30.98 9.35 5.83
C ALA A 157 -30.52 10.54 4.97
N LEU A 158 -30.35 10.36 3.66
CA LEU A 158 -30.02 11.42 2.71
C LEU A 158 -31.21 12.34 2.45
N ILE A 159 -32.43 11.81 2.31
CA ILE A 159 -33.66 12.62 2.22
C ILE A 159 -33.72 13.57 3.43
N GLN A 160 -33.59 13.03 4.64
CA GLN A 160 -33.56 13.85 5.86
C GLN A 160 -32.44 14.88 5.82
N LYS A 161 -31.22 14.51 5.39
CA LYS A 161 -30.09 15.45 5.29
C LYS A 161 -30.39 16.62 4.34
N ILE A 162 -31.09 16.36 3.23
CA ILE A 162 -31.44 17.37 2.23
C ILE A 162 -32.54 18.30 2.76
N GLU A 163 -33.58 17.76 3.40
CA GLU A 163 -34.67 18.55 3.99
C GLU A 163 -34.20 19.50 5.09
N HIS A 164 -33.24 19.07 5.91
CA HIS A 164 -32.70 19.90 7.00
C HIS A 164 -31.62 20.89 6.54
N ARG A 165 -31.30 20.95 5.24
CA ARG A 165 -30.25 21.82 4.72
C ARG A 165 -30.75 23.27 4.64
N LYS A 166 -30.08 24.17 5.36
CA LYS A 166 -30.41 25.61 5.37
C LYS A 166 -30.07 26.37 4.08
N ASN A 167 -29.24 25.81 3.21
CA ASN A 167 -28.77 26.45 1.98
C ASN A 167 -29.46 25.83 0.75
N THR A 168 -30.20 26.64 0.01
CA THR A 168 -31.00 26.26 -1.18
C THR A 168 -30.22 26.27 -2.49
N VAL A 169 -28.97 26.77 -2.51
CA VAL A 169 -28.14 26.89 -3.73
C VAL A 169 -27.46 25.55 -4.11
N SER A 170 -28.20 24.44 -4.00
CA SER A 170 -27.72 23.12 -4.39
C SER A 170 -28.59 22.56 -5.50
N ARG A 171 -27.94 21.96 -6.50
CA ARG A 171 -28.63 21.18 -7.55
C ARG A 171 -29.37 19.93 -7.03
N TYR A 172 -29.18 19.57 -5.75
CA TYR A 172 -29.84 18.45 -5.09
C TYR A 172 -30.76 19.01 -4.00
N HIS A 173 -31.94 19.45 -4.40
CA HIS A 173 -32.99 19.98 -3.52
C HIS A 173 -34.33 19.40 -3.96
N PHE A 174 -35.28 19.42 -3.04
CA PHE A 174 -36.65 19.00 -3.29
C PHE A 174 -37.50 20.24 -3.59
N GLU A 175 -38.36 20.14 -4.60
CA GLU A 175 -39.38 21.15 -4.87
C GLU A 175 -40.45 21.15 -3.75
N GLU A 176 -41.15 22.27 -3.56
CA GLU A 176 -42.23 22.34 -2.59
C GLU A 176 -43.41 21.46 -3.00
N GLY A 177 -44.02 20.77 -2.04
CA GLY A 177 -45.22 19.96 -2.25
C GLY A 177 -45.00 18.54 -2.78
N ILE A 178 -43.76 18.12 -3.08
CA ILE A 178 -43.49 16.73 -3.50
C ILE A 178 -43.62 15.74 -2.34
N SER A 179 -44.17 14.56 -2.64
CA SER A 179 -44.38 13.47 -1.70
C SER A 179 -43.07 12.81 -1.26
N TYR A 180 -43.11 12.03 -0.18
CA TYR A 180 -41.94 11.29 0.30
C TYR A 180 -41.44 10.23 -0.70
N GLU A 181 -42.36 9.58 -1.41
CA GLU A 181 -42.05 8.58 -2.43
C GLU A 181 -41.32 9.22 -3.62
N GLU A 182 -41.77 10.38 -4.08
CA GLU A 182 -41.08 11.16 -5.12
C GLU A 182 -39.69 11.61 -4.65
N LYS A 183 -39.52 12.04 -3.39
CA LYS A 183 -38.20 12.34 -2.81
C LYS A 183 -37.28 11.13 -2.85
N PHE A 184 -37.79 9.95 -2.53
CA PHE A 184 -37.02 8.72 -2.56
C PHE A 184 -36.55 8.37 -3.97
N HIS A 185 -37.45 8.43 -4.97
CA HIS A 185 -37.10 8.21 -6.38
C HIS A 185 -36.06 9.22 -6.89
N LEU A 186 -36.20 10.51 -6.56
CA LEU A 186 -35.20 11.52 -6.92
C LEU A 186 -33.82 11.23 -6.32
N VAL A 187 -33.76 10.85 -5.04
CA VAL A 187 -32.49 10.51 -4.38
C VAL A 187 -31.90 9.22 -4.95
N GLU A 188 -32.72 8.26 -5.35
CA GLU A 188 -32.29 7.06 -6.07
C GLU A 188 -31.74 7.39 -7.46
N GLU A 189 -32.34 8.31 -8.20
CA GLU A 189 -31.80 8.80 -9.48
C GLU A 189 -30.46 9.51 -9.26
N TRP A 190 -30.40 10.43 -8.30
CA TRP A 190 -29.18 11.17 -7.95
C TRP A 190 -28.06 10.27 -7.46
N TRP A 191 -28.35 9.08 -6.92
CA TRP A 191 -27.35 8.08 -6.56
C TRP A 191 -26.42 7.72 -7.72
N ASN A 192 -26.90 7.83 -8.97
CA ASN A 192 -26.12 7.54 -10.16
C ASN A 192 -25.22 8.71 -10.60
N ASP A 193 -25.38 9.91 -10.02
CA ASP A 193 -24.45 11.03 -10.22
C ASP A 193 -23.34 11.01 -9.17
N PHE A 194 -22.09 10.82 -9.60
CA PHE A 194 -20.93 10.87 -8.71
C PHE A 194 -20.84 12.19 -7.90
N ARG A 195 -21.31 13.32 -8.46
CA ARG A 195 -21.29 14.61 -7.78
C ARG A 195 -22.26 14.65 -6.59
N PHE A 196 -23.32 13.83 -6.61
CA PHE A 196 -24.27 13.71 -5.50
C PHE A 196 -23.56 13.11 -4.29
N HIS A 197 -22.82 12.02 -4.49
CA HIS A 197 -22.04 11.37 -3.44
C HIS A 197 -21.01 12.31 -2.80
N LEU A 198 -20.32 13.13 -3.61
CA LEU A 198 -19.38 14.12 -3.09
C LEU A 198 -20.08 15.23 -2.29
N ALA A 199 -21.23 15.71 -2.77
CA ALA A 199 -22.04 16.72 -2.07
C ALA A 199 -22.70 16.20 -0.79
N MET A 200 -22.91 14.88 -0.71
CA MET A 200 -23.58 14.19 0.39
C MET A 200 -22.64 13.43 1.33
N ALA A 201 -21.33 13.45 1.07
CA ALA A 201 -20.33 12.79 1.88
C ALA A 201 -20.49 13.12 3.39
N ALA A 202 -20.23 12.12 4.22
CA ALA A 202 -20.19 12.26 5.66
C ALA A 202 -18.95 13.06 6.06
N LYS A 203 -19.15 14.18 6.77
CA LYS A 203 -18.06 15.08 7.20
C LYS A 203 -17.92 15.22 8.72
N SER A 204 -18.65 14.41 9.49
CA SER A 204 -18.56 14.39 10.95
C SER A 204 -18.79 13.00 11.52
N PRO A 205 -18.28 12.69 12.72
CA PRO A 205 -18.53 11.40 13.38
C PRO A 205 -20.02 11.09 13.58
N THR A 206 -20.82 12.09 13.96
CA THR A 206 -22.26 11.93 14.15
C THR A 206 -22.96 11.56 12.84
N GLU A 207 -22.59 12.22 11.75
CA GLU A 207 -23.16 11.94 10.44
C GLU A 207 -22.72 10.57 9.91
N LEU A 208 -21.45 10.22 10.08
CA LEU A 208 -20.93 8.89 9.78
C LEU A 208 -21.74 7.81 10.51
N ASN A 209 -21.92 7.96 11.83
CA ASN A 209 -22.64 6.97 12.62
C ASN A 209 -24.12 6.88 12.21
N ARG A 210 -24.77 8.02 11.94
CA ARG A 210 -26.15 8.05 11.42
C ARG A 210 -26.26 7.26 10.10
N PHE A 211 -25.33 7.49 9.17
CA PHE A 211 -25.27 6.74 7.92
C PHE A 211 -24.87 5.27 8.11
N LEU A 212 -24.37 4.86 9.28
CA LEU A 212 -24.14 3.47 9.66
C LEU A 212 -25.24 2.92 10.60
N GLY A 213 -26.39 3.58 10.71
CA GLY A 213 -27.50 3.09 11.52
C GLY A 213 -27.22 3.12 13.02
N ASN A 214 -26.35 4.04 13.44
CA ASN A 214 -25.85 4.18 14.81
C ASN A 214 -25.13 2.92 15.35
N SER A 215 -24.51 2.14 14.46
CA SER A 215 -23.86 0.87 14.80
C SER A 215 -22.44 1.01 15.37
N LEU A 216 -21.84 2.21 15.37
CA LEU A 216 -20.48 2.39 15.92
C LEU A 216 -20.51 2.33 17.45
N SER A 217 -19.50 1.67 18.04
CA SER A 217 -19.37 1.56 19.50
C SER A 217 -19.14 2.92 20.16
N ALA A 218 -19.47 3.03 21.45
CA ALA A 218 -19.22 4.24 22.24
C ALA A 218 -17.74 4.63 22.25
N GLU A 219 -16.84 3.64 22.33
CA GLU A 219 -15.39 3.83 22.26
C GLU A 219 -14.96 4.42 20.91
N THR A 220 -15.45 3.85 19.80
CA THR A 220 -15.17 4.39 18.46
C THR A 220 -15.69 5.81 18.33
N MET A 221 -16.92 6.08 18.80
CA MET A 221 -17.50 7.43 18.75
C MET A 221 -16.71 8.44 19.58
N TYR A 222 -16.20 8.05 20.75
CA TYR A 222 -15.32 8.87 21.58
C TYR A 222 -14.01 9.18 20.85
N LEU A 223 -13.37 8.17 20.26
CA LEU A 223 -12.13 8.34 19.49
C LEU A 223 -12.32 9.28 18.30
N LEU A 224 -13.39 9.10 17.51
CA LEU A 224 -13.69 9.97 16.37
C LEU A 224 -14.02 11.40 16.80
N SER A 225 -14.62 11.58 17.98
CA SER A 225 -14.84 12.91 18.57
C SER A 225 -13.52 13.59 18.95
N ARG A 226 -12.57 12.86 19.54
CA ARG A 226 -11.19 13.35 19.79
C ARG A 226 -10.50 13.75 18.48
N ALA A 227 -10.60 12.91 17.45
CA ALA A 227 -10.05 13.19 16.12
C ALA A 227 -10.59 14.50 15.55
N ARG A 228 -11.92 14.69 15.60
CA ARG A 228 -12.56 15.94 15.16
C ARG A 228 -12.08 17.16 15.95
N LYS A 229 -11.91 17.04 17.27
CA LYS A 229 -11.38 18.14 18.12
C LYS A 229 -9.95 18.52 17.74
N LYS A 230 -9.14 17.55 17.28
CA LYS A 230 -7.79 17.79 16.72
C LYS A 230 -7.80 18.35 15.29
N GLY A 231 -8.97 18.56 14.69
CA GLY A 231 -9.10 19.05 13.32
C GLY A 231 -8.87 17.98 12.25
N MET A 232 -8.86 16.69 12.61
CA MET A 232 -8.74 15.61 11.63
C MET A 232 -9.94 15.62 10.67
N PRO A 233 -9.71 15.65 9.35
CA PRO A 233 -10.80 15.67 8.38
C PRO A 233 -11.59 14.37 8.40
N PHE A 234 -12.86 14.44 8.01
CA PHE A 234 -13.71 13.27 7.74
C PHE A 234 -14.33 13.44 6.37
N PHE A 235 -14.20 12.42 5.53
CA PHE A 235 -14.81 12.42 4.21
C PHE A 235 -15.03 10.99 3.72
N VAL A 236 -16.28 10.55 3.74
CA VAL A 236 -16.69 9.23 3.22
C VAL A 236 -17.97 9.37 2.41
N THR A 237 -17.98 8.90 1.17
CA THR A 237 -19.15 8.99 0.28
C THR A 237 -20.27 8.05 0.72
N PRO A 238 -21.55 8.39 0.46
CA PRO A 238 -22.67 7.47 0.69
C PRO A 238 -22.47 6.12 -0.03
N TYR A 239 -21.92 6.13 -1.24
CA TYR A 239 -21.55 4.91 -1.96
C TYR A 239 -20.62 4.02 -1.14
N TYR A 240 -19.50 4.54 -0.65
CA TYR A 240 -18.55 3.71 0.08
C TYR A 240 -19.14 3.24 1.41
N LEU A 241 -19.96 4.08 2.07
CA LEU A 241 -20.71 3.68 3.27
C LEU A 241 -21.72 2.56 3.02
N SER A 242 -22.27 2.47 1.80
CA SER A 242 -23.15 1.36 1.43
C SER A 242 -22.46 -0.01 1.46
N LEU A 243 -21.13 -0.03 1.31
CA LEU A 243 -20.32 -1.26 1.35
C LEU A 243 -20.09 -1.80 2.76
N LEU A 244 -20.37 -1.01 3.80
CA LEU A 244 -20.22 -1.49 5.17
C LEU A 244 -21.43 -2.33 5.58
N ASN A 245 -21.20 -3.26 6.49
CA ASN A 245 -22.23 -4.03 7.15
C ASN A 245 -22.52 -3.42 8.53
N PRO A 246 -23.62 -2.67 8.71
CA PRO A 246 -23.98 -2.09 10.01
C PRO A 246 -24.64 -3.12 10.96
N ARG A 247 -24.88 -4.35 10.50
CA ARG A 247 -25.54 -5.41 11.29
C ARG A 247 -24.49 -6.32 11.95
N ASN A 248 -24.91 -7.04 12.98
CA ASN A 248 -24.05 -8.00 13.69
C ASN A 248 -23.85 -9.32 12.91
N GLU A 249 -24.62 -9.54 11.84
CA GLU A 249 -24.57 -10.73 10.99
C GLU A 249 -24.24 -10.34 9.54
N GLY A 250 -23.65 -11.25 8.77
CA GLY A 250 -23.30 -11.06 7.36
C GLY A 250 -21.80 -11.16 7.11
N TYR A 251 -21.31 -10.40 6.11
CA TYR A 251 -19.89 -10.40 5.78
C TYR A 251 -19.08 -9.54 6.77
N ASN A 252 -17.82 -9.96 6.99
CA ASN A 252 -16.83 -9.18 7.73
C ASN A 252 -16.31 -8.03 6.86
N ASP A 253 -16.45 -6.79 7.34
CA ASP A 253 -16.09 -5.57 6.62
C ASP A 253 -14.87 -4.84 7.23
N ASP A 254 -14.07 -5.51 8.07
CA ASP A 254 -12.92 -4.90 8.77
C ASP A 254 -11.93 -4.25 7.80
N ALA A 255 -11.74 -4.84 6.62
CA ALA A 255 -10.85 -4.28 5.59
C ALA A 255 -11.36 -2.93 5.06
N LEU A 256 -12.68 -2.76 4.91
CA LEU A 256 -13.29 -1.47 4.56
C LEU A 256 -13.20 -0.47 5.73
N ARG A 257 -13.52 -0.93 6.94
CA ARG A 257 -13.50 -0.10 8.17
C ARG A 257 -12.10 0.43 8.47
N SER A 258 -11.06 -0.39 8.30
CA SER A 258 -9.66 0.00 8.49
C SER A 258 -9.21 1.17 7.62
N TYR A 259 -9.98 1.51 6.58
CA TYR A 259 -9.71 2.64 5.70
C TYR A 259 -10.46 3.91 6.05
N ILE A 260 -11.53 3.87 6.84
CA ILE A 260 -12.34 5.05 7.15
C ILE A 260 -12.45 5.34 8.65
N LEU A 261 -12.07 4.39 9.50
CA LEU A 261 -12.03 4.54 10.95
C LEU A 261 -10.58 4.77 11.40
N TYR A 262 -10.40 5.74 12.29
CA TYR A 262 -9.09 6.07 12.87
C TYR A 262 -8.76 5.17 14.05
N SER A 263 -7.47 4.96 14.29
CA SER A 263 -6.93 4.28 15.47
C SER A 263 -6.54 5.28 16.57
N PRO A 264 -6.41 4.83 17.83
CA PRO A 264 -5.86 5.65 18.91
C PRO A 264 -4.52 6.28 18.55
N GLN A 265 -3.59 5.48 18.03
CA GLN A 265 -2.23 5.92 17.68
C GLN A 265 -2.23 6.99 16.59
N LEU A 266 -3.06 6.83 15.54
CA LEU A 266 -3.22 7.83 14.50
C LEU A 266 -3.75 9.15 15.07
N VAL A 267 -4.74 9.10 15.95
CA VAL A 267 -5.30 10.30 16.57
C VAL A 267 -4.30 10.95 17.52
N GLU A 268 -3.52 10.18 18.27
CA GLU A 268 -2.54 10.67 19.24
C GLU A 268 -1.37 11.37 18.57
N THR A 269 -0.79 10.76 17.55
CA THR A 269 0.30 11.31 16.73
C THR A 269 -0.16 12.42 15.78
N TYR A 270 -1.47 12.61 15.59
CA TYR A 270 -1.96 13.67 14.71
C TYR A 270 -1.53 15.06 15.20
N GLY A 271 -0.84 15.80 14.33
CA GLY A 271 -0.12 17.05 14.60
C GLY A 271 1.40 16.92 14.47
N GLN A 272 1.93 15.69 14.50
CA GLN A 272 3.36 15.37 14.51
C GLN A 272 3.78 14.39 13.40
N ILE A 273 2.85 13.96 12.54
CA ILE A 273 3.14 13.00 11.47
C ILE A 273 4.06 13.67 10.44
N ARG A 274 5.12 12.98 10.08
CA ARG A 274 6.09 13.41 9.07
C ARG A 274 5.96 12.58 7.80
N ALA A 275 6.48 13.10 6.69
CA ALA A 275 6.55 12.34 5.46
C ALA A 275 7.52 11.16 5.63
N TRP A 276 7.05 9.95 5.32
CA TRP A 276 7.91 8.76 5.28
C TRP A 276 8.90 8.83 4.11
N GLU A 277 8.44 9.31 2.95
CA GLU A 277 9.29 9.64 1.82
C GLU A 277 10.09 10.91 2.07
N ARG A 278 11.39 10.77 2.37
CA ARG A 278 12.30 11.92 2.47
C ARG A 278 12.39 12.69 1.15
N GLU A 279 12.25 12.02 0.01
CA GLU A 279 12.32 12.66 -1.31
C GLU A 279 11.07 13.48 -1.68
N ASP A 280 9.99 13.39 -0.88
CA ASP A 280 8.80 14.25 -0.99
C ASP A 280 9.00 15.61 -0.29
N ILE A 281 10.08 15.77 0.49
CA ILE A 281 10.53 17.06 1.02
C ILE A 281 11.31 17.76 -0.11
N VAL A 282 10.71 18.82 -0.66
CA VAL A 282 11.24 19.55 -1.82
C VAL A 282 11.49 21.00 -1.44
N GLU A 283 12.73 21.45 -1.65
CA GLU A 283 13.15 22.84 -1.51
C GLU A 283 13.55 23.41 -2.87
N ALA A 284 13.13 24.64 -3.17
CA ALA A 284 13.45 25.27 -4.44
C ALA A 284 14.97 25.47 -4.58
N GLY A 285 15.53 25.03 -5.71
CA GLY A 285 16.96 25.15 -6.01
C GLY A 285 17.86 24.16 -5.25
N LYS A 286 17.31 23.16 -4.56
CA LYS A 286 18.08 22.09 -3.93
C LYS A 286 17.60 20.72 -4.42
N PRO A 287 18.51 19.72 -4.54
CA PRO A 287 18.09 18.36 -4.84
C PRO A 287 17.27 17.79 -3.68
N ASN A 288 16.29 16.94 -4.00
CA ASN A 288 15.58 16.16 -2.99
C ASN A 288 16.47 15.02 -2.44
N ALA A 289 15.96 14.25 -1.47
CA ALA A 289 16.71 13.13 -0.88
C ALA A 289 17.11 12.02 -1.88
N ALA A 290 16.62 12.05 -3.13
CA ALA A 290 17.03 11.14 -4.19
C ALA A 290 17.96 11.81 -5.22
N GLY A 291 18.46 13.02 -4.96
CA GLY A 291 19.38 13.79 -5.80
C GLY A 291 18.72 14.62 -6.90
N TRP A 292 17.39 14.66 -7.00
CA TRP A 292 16.70 15.30 -8.12
C TRP A 292 16.36 16.77 -7.85
N LEU A 293 16.73 17.65 -8.79
CA LEU A 293 16.25 19.02 -8.86
C LEU A 293 14.85 19.04 -9.48
N LEU A 294 13.87 19.58 -8.75
CA LEU A 294 12.46 19.54 -9.14
C LEU A 294 11.92 20.95 -9.45
N PRO A 295 11.10 21.11 -10.51
CA PRO A 295 10.49 22.38 -10.84
C PRO A 295 9.37 22.68 -9.83
N ASP A 296 9.44 23.85 -9.19
CA ASP A 296 8.44 24.48 -8.31
C ASP A 296 7.52 23.54 -7.49
N GLY A 297 7.68 23.60 -6.16
CA GLY A 297 7.34 22.54 -5.20
C GLY A 297 5.95 21.86 -5.28
N HIS A 298 5.94 20.59 -4.88
CA HIS A 298 4.82 19.63 -4.78
C HIS A 298 4.14 19.19 -6.09
N ASN A 299 4.46 19.86 -7.21
CA ASN A 299 4.17 19.47 -8.60
C ASN A 299 4.62 18.08 -8.99
N ILE A 300 5.94 17.97 -8.98
CA ILE A 300 6.66 16.83 -9.49
C ILE A 300 7.25 16.11 -8.30
N HIS A 301 7.08 14.79 -8.25
CA HIS A 301 7.80 13.94 -7.32
C HIS A 301 8.62 12.94 -8.14
N ARG A 302 9.92 12.86 -7.86
CA ARG A 302 10.83 11.96 -8.56
C ARG A 302 11.74 11.27 -7.57
N ARG A 303 11.74 9.94 -7.66
CA ARG A 303 12.65 9.06 -6.93
C ARG A 303 13.59 8.31 -7.88
N TYR A 304 13.11 8.02 -9.09
CA TYR A 304 13.82 7.17 -10.05
C TYR A 304 14.14 7.94 -11.33
N PRO A 305 15.20 7.54 -12.06
CA PRO A 305 15.58 8.20 -13.31
C PRO A 305 14.47 8.18 -14.36
N GLU A 306 13.74 7.08 -14.46
CA GLU A 306 12.87 6.82 -15.61
C GLU A 306 11.43 7.32 -15.45
N VAL A 307 11.03 7.71 -14.23
CA VAL A 307 9.63 8.02 -13.90
C VAL A 307 9.49 9.20 -12.95
N ALA A 308 8.57 10.09 -13.26
CA ALA A 308 8.14 11.15 -12.37
C ALA A 308 6.61 11.15 -12.20
N ILE A 309 6.19 11.54 -11.00
CA ILE A 309 4.80 11.75 -10.64
C ILE A 309 4.45 13.21 -10.93
N LEU A 310 3.30 13.44 -11.55
CA LEU A 310 2.68 14.75 -11.70
C LEU A 310 1.43 14.81 -10.81
N ILE A 311 1.38 15.80 -9.92
CA ILE A 311 0.19 16.14 -9.12
C ILE A 311 -0.43 17.42 -9.69
N PRO A 312 -1.57 17.38 -10.39
CA PRO A 312 -2.18 18.60 -10.91
C PRO A 312 -2.64 19.56 -9.79
N ASP A 313 -2.48 20.88 -9.99
CA ASP A 313 -3.06 21.91 -9.10
C ASP A 313 -4.54 22.13 -9.38
N THR A 314 -5.28 21.04 -9.32
CA THR A 314 -6.71 21.00 -9.61
C THR A 314 -7.41 20.24 -8.48
N MET A 315 -8.72 20.01 -8.65
CA MET A 315 -9.46 19.08 -7.79
C MET A 315 -8.84 17.67 -7.71
N GLY A 316 -7.92 17.31 -8.62
CA GLY A 316 -7.14 16.06 -8.53
C GLY A 316 -6.23 15.94 -7.30
N ARG A 317 -5.99 17.03 -6.56
CA ARG A 317 -5.36 16.96 -5.23
C ARG A 317 -6.28 16.35 -4.17
N ALA A 318 -7.60 16.39 -4.37
CA ALA A 318 -8.56 15.81 -3.45
C ALA A 318 -8.78 14.31 -3.72
N CYS A 319 -9.18 13.59 -2.69
CA CYS A 319 -9.58 12.18 -2.77
C CYS A 319 -11.11 12.05 -2.78
N GLY A 320 -11.65 10.96 -3.35
CA GLY A 320 -13.07 10.59 -3.20
C GLY A 320 -13.45 10.06 -1.81
N GLY A 321 -12.48 9.92 -0.93
CA GLY A 321 -12.57 9.38 0.44
C GLY A 321 -11.22 9.58 1.14
N LEU A 322 -11.19 9.75 2.46
CA LEU A 322 -9.92 9.79 3.20
C LEU A 322 -9.58 8.41 3.76
N CYS A 323 -8.43 7.88 3.33
CA CYS A 323 -7.86 6.67 3.90
C CYS A 323 -7.30 6.96 5.30
N ALA A 324 -7.62 6.14 6.31
CA ALA A 324 -6.99 6.24 7.63
C ALA A 324 -5.48 6.05 7.55
N SER A 325 -5.01 5.12 6.72
CA SER A 325 -3.59 4.85 6.44
C SER A 325 -3.02 5.72 5.30
N CYS A 326 -3.59 6.91 5.06
CA CYS A 326 -3.14 7.77 3.96
C CYS A 326 -1.67 8.16 4.14
N GLN A 327 -0.87 7.88 3.10
CA GLN A 327 0.56 8.22 3.06
C GLN A 327 0.83 9.73 3.07
N ARG A 328 -0.19 10.55 2.80
CA ARG A 328 -0.14 12.01 2.83
C ARG A 328 -0.92 12.61 3.99
N MET A 329 -1.11 11.87 5.08
CA MET A 329 -1.81 12.38 6.27
C MET A 329 -1.14 13.68 6.81
N TYR A 330 0.18 13.80 6.67
CA TYR A 330 0.94 15.02 7.01
C TYR A 330 0.54 16.26 6.19
N ASP A 331 0.11 16.10 4.93
CA ASP A 331 -0.38 17.20 4.11
C ASP A 331 -1.77 17.69 4.55
N PHE A 332 -2.58 16.81 5.13
CA PHE A 332 -3.84 17.20 5.76
C PHE A 332 -3.60 17.96 7.07
N GLN A 333 -2.59 17.57 7.86
CA GLN A 333 -2.20 18.29 9.08
C GLN A 333 -1.71 19.70 8.77
N SER A 334 -0.87 19.84 7.75
CA SER A 334 -0.37 21.14 7.27
C SER A 334 -1.40 21.92 6.46
N LYS A 335 -2.64 21.42 6.34
CA LYS A 335 -3.76 22.00 5.56
C LYS A 335 -3.47 22.23 4.08
N ARG A 336 -2.40 21.62 3.55
CA ARG A 336 -2.07 21.60 2.12
C ARG A 336 -3.08 20.80 1.31
N LEU A 337 -3.57 19.72 1.92
CA LEU A 337 -4.74 18.97 1.44
C LEU A 337 -5.91 19.22 2.39
N ASN A 338 -7.08 19.51 1.84
CA ASN A 338 -8.32 19.58 2.58
C ASN A 338 -9.52 19.23 1.67
N PHE A 339 -10.68 19.01 2.29
CA PHE A 339 -11.95 18.77 1.57
C PHE A 339 -12.81 20.04 1.45
N GLU A 340 -12.21 21.21 1.67
CA GLU A 340 -12.80 22.54 1.54
C GLU A 340 -12.34 23.17 0.21
N PHE A 341 -12.93 22.68 -0.88
CA PHE A 341 -12.51 22.94 -2.26
C PHE A 341 -12.40 24.43 -2.64
N ASP A 342 -13.19 25.30 -2.00
CA ASP A 342 -13.19 26.75 -2.28
C ASP A 342 -11.95 27.48 -1.73
N SER A 343 -11.23 26.86 -0.78
CA SER A 343 -10.06 27.45 -0.10
C SER A 343 -8.73 27.29 -0.87
N LEU A 344 -8.71 26.45 -1.91
CA LEU A 344 -7.49 26.05 -2.63
C LEU A 344 -7.28 26.82 -3.94
N ARG A 345 -7.48 28.15 -3.94
CA ARG A 345 -7.29 28.97 -5.16
C ARG A 345 -5.80 29.11 -5.50
N PRO A 346 -5.34 28.66 -6.68
CA PRO A 346 -3.94 28.78 -7.06
C PRO A 346 -3.55 30.26 -7.27
N LYS A 347 -2.30 30.59 -6.93
CA LYS A 347 -1.73 31.95 -7.08
C LYS A 347 -1.45 32.32 -8.55
N GLU A 348 -1.34 31.32 -9.42
CA GLU A 348 -1.16 31.48 -10.88
C GLU A 348 -2.19 30.65 -11.66
N THR A 349 -2.40 30.97 -12.94
CA THR A 349 -3.31 30.19 -13.78
C THR A 349 -2.72 28.79 -14.02
N TRP A 350 -3.54 27.76 -13.87
CA TRP A 350 -3.12 26.36 -14.04
C TRP A 350 -2.45 26.10 -15.38
N GLU A 351 -2.89 26.75 -16.46
CA GLU A 351 -2.30 26.57 -17.79
C GLU A 351 -0.83 27.03 -17.87
N LYS A 352 -0.48 28.14 -17.22
CA LYS A 352 0.91 28.63 -17.19
C LYS A 352 1.78 27.66 -16.40
N LYS A 353 1.29 27.19 -15.25
CA LYS A 353 1.97 26.19 -14.42
C LYS A 353 2.17 24.88 -15.17
N LEU A 354 1.12 24.36 -15.79
CA LEU A 354 1.14 23.10 -16.53
C LEU A 354 2.16 23.14 -17.67
N ARG A 355 2.27 24.26 -18.41
CA ARG A 355 3.31 24.42 -19.44
C ARG A 355 4.71 24.25 -18.87
N ARG A 356 5.02 24.94 -17.77
CA ARG A 356 6.32 24.82 -17.07
C ARG A 356 6.59 23.40 -16.57
N LEU A 357 5.60 22.74 -15.99
CA LEU A 357 5.73 21.35 -15.55
C LEU A 357 5.98 20.41 -16.73
N MET A 358 5.35 20.64 -17.89
CA MET A 358 5.60 19.86 -19.11
C MET A 358 6.98 20.12 -19.70
N THR A 359 7.51 21.34 -19.62
CA THR A 359 8.90 21.65 -20.04
C THR A 359 9.91 20.76 -19.32
N TYR A 360 9.73 20.52 -18.01
CA TYR A 360 10.59 19.61 -17.27
C TYR A 360 10.60 18.18 -17.85
N PHE A 361 9.46 17.62 -18.23
CA PHE A 361 9.42 16.30 -18.88
C PHE A 361 9.97 16.32 -20.32
N GLU A 362 9.79 17.44 -21.02
CA GLU A 362 10.26 17.65 -22.39
C GLU A 362 11.79 17.66 -22.47
N GLU A 363 12.42 18.37 -21.54
CA GLU A 363 13.86 18.62 -21.51
C GLU A 363 14.64 17.54 -20.73
N ASP A 364 13.97 16.73 -19.91
CA ASP A 364 14.67 15.68 -19.15
C ASP A 364 15.18 14.55 -20.05
N THR A 365 16.41 14.11 -19.80
CA THR A 365 17.09 13.11 -20.62
C THR A 365 16.64 11.67 -20.36
N GLN A 366 16.09 11.36 -19.19
CA GLN A 366 15.84 9.98 -18.74
C GLN A 366 14.36 9.62 -18.55
N LEU A 367 13.48 10.62 -18.36
CA LEU A 367 12.05 10.38 -18.12
C LEU A 367 11.34 9.77 -19.33
N ARG A 368 10.75 8.59 -19.10
CA ARG A 368 9.98 7.80 -20.07
C ARG A 368 8.58 7.38 -19.56
N ASP A 369 8.27 7.68 -18.31
CA ASP A 369 6.98 7.40 -17.65
C ASP A 369 6.49 8.60 -16.87
N ILE A 370 5.22 8.94 -17.08
CA ILE A 370 4.49 9.93 -16.29
C ILE A 370 3.33 9.27 -15.55
N LEU A 371 3.33 9.39 -14.22
CA LEU A 371 2.18 9.03 -13.38
C LEU A 371 1.44 10.30 -12.96
N ILE A 372 0.26 10.51 -13.51
CA ILE A 372 -0.64 11.58 -13.09
C ILE A 372 -1.45 11.06 -11.91
N THR A 373 -1.30 11.70 -10.76
CA THR A 373 -2.01 11.37 -9.52
C THR A 373 -2.21 12.64 -8.70
N GLY A 374 -2.28 12.53 -7.38
CA GLY A 374 -2.57 13.61 -6.44
C GLY A 374 -3.23 12.97 -5.23
N GLY A 375 -4.38 13.47 -4.83
CA GLY A 375 -5.31 12.65 -4.05
C GLY A 375 -5.88 11.55 -4.93
N ASP A 376 -6.38 11.92 -6.11
CA ASP A 376 -6.93 10.98 -7.10
C ASP A 376 -7.03 11.63 -8.50
N ALA A 377 -6.43 11.01 -9.53
CA ALA A 377 -6.43 11.57 -10.89
C ALA A 377 -7.85 11.77 -11.45
N LEU A 378 -8.77 10.84 -11.17
CA LEU A 378 -10.13 10.88 -11.69
C LEU A 378 -11.05 11.83 -10.90
N MET A 379 -10.59 12.43 -9.80
CA MET A 379 -11.31 13.56 -9.18
C MET A 379 -11.26 14.83 -10.04
N SER A 380 -10.32 14.91 -10.99
CA SER A 380 -10.33 15.95 -12.01
C SER A 380 -11.60 15.86 -12.86
N GLN A 381 -12.24 17.01 -13.11
CA GLN A 381 -13.36 17.09 -14.04
C GLN A 381 -12.91 16.67 -15.45
N ASN A 382 -13.84 16.12 -16.25
CA ASN A 382 -13.55 15.66 -17.61
C ASN A 382 -12.80 16.71 -18.44
N LYS A 383 -13.25 17.96 -18.46
CA LYS A 383 -12.58 19.05 -19.18
C LYS A 383 -11.14 19.26 -18.72
N THR A 384 -10.90 19.29 -17.41
CA THR A 384 -9.57 19.46 -16.81
C THR A 384 -8.64 18.30 -17.13
N LEU A 385 -9.14 17.05 -17.01
CA LEU A 385 -8.35 15.87 -17.35
C LEU A 385 -7.98 15.86 -18.84
N ALA A 386 -8.91 16.23 -19.72
CA ALA A 386 -8.64 16.37 -21.15
C ALA A 386 -7.53 17.41 -21.41
N THR A 387 -7.55 18.56 -20.73
CA THR A 387 -6.47 19.56 -20.84
C THR A 387 -5.11 19.02 -20.40
N ILE A 388 -5.06 18.24 -19.31
CA ILE A 388 -3.82 17.65 -18.81
C ILE A 388 -3.27 16.62 -19.81
N LEU A 389 -4.13 15.72 -20.28
CA LEU A 389 -3.75 14.70 -21.27
C LEU A 389 -3.28 15.33 -22.58
N GLU A 390 -3.97 16.36 -23.07
CA GLU A 390 -3.55 17.12 -24.26
C GLU A 390 -2.16 17.78 -24.06
N ALA A 391 -1.88 18.31 -22.86
CA ALA A 391 -0.58 18.89 -22.57
C ALA A 391 0.54 17.83 -22.60
N VAL A 392 0.29 16.63 -22.05
CA VAL A 392 1.21 15.49 -22.11
C VAL A 392 1.44 15.04 -23.55
N TYR A 393 0.38 14.93 -24.36
CA TYR A 393 0.48 14.60 -25.79
C TYR A 393 1.38 15.59 -26.53
N ARG A 394 1.12 16.90 -26.38
CA ARG A 394 1.90 17.94 -27.05
C ARG A 394 3.36 17.95 -26.61
N MET A 395 3.62 17.76 -25.32
CA MET A 395 4.97 17.64 -24.77
C MET A 395 5.72 16.47 -25.40
N ALA A 396 5.12 15.27 -25.40
CA ALA A 396 5.73 14.09 -25.96
C ALA A 396 6.00 14.24 -27.47
N ALA A 397 5.07 14.85 -28.21
CA ALA A 397 5.24 15.13 -29.63
C ALA A 397 6.41 16.09 -29.91
N ARG A 398 6.56 17.16 -29.11
CA ARG A 398 7.69 18.09 -29.25
C ARG A 398 9.02 17.43 -28.90
N LYS A 399 9.08 16.67 -27.80
CA LYS A 399 10.28 15.93 -27.39
C LYS A 399 10.75 14.98 -28.50
N ARG A 400 9.83 14.22 -29.09
CA ARG A 400 10.11 13.32 -30.21
C ARG A 400 10.57 14.07 -31.45
N LYS A 401 9.94 15.19 -31.79
CA LYS A 401 10.39 16.04 -32.92
C LYS A 401 11.82 16.54 -32.69
N ALA A 402 12.12 17.06 -31.50
CA ALA A 402 13.47 17.52 -31.17
C ALA A 402 14.51 16.37 -31.24
N ASN A 403 14.13 15.14 -30.85
CA ASN A 403 14.99 13.98 -31.00
C ASN A 403 15.31 13.61 -32.46
N GLN A 404 14.52 14.03 -33.45
CA GLN A 404 14.84 13.79 -34.86
C GLN A 404 16.08 14.59 -35.30
N GLU A 405 16.34 15.72 -34.64
CA GLU A 405 17.47 16.62 -34.93
C GLU A 405 18.71 16.28 -34.08
N ARG A 406 18.55 15.52 -32.99
CA ARG A 406 19.66 15.11 -32.11
C ARG A 406 20.45 13.91 -32.69
N PRO A 407 21.79 13.90 -32.59
CA PRO A 407 22.61 12.74 -32.95
C PRO A 407 22.31 11.47 -32.12
N GLU A 408 22.74 10.32 -32.63
CA GLU A 408 22.66 9.04 -31.92
C GLU A 408 23.49 9.09 -30.64
N GLY A 409 22.93 8.63 -29.50
CA GLY A 409 23.59 8.75 -28.20
C GLY A 409 23.39 10.10 -27.50
N GLU A 410 22.82 11.10 -28.17
CA GLU A 410 22.44 12.39 -27.55
C GLU A 410 20.92 12.57 -27.42
N LYS A 411 20.13 11.64 -27.97
CA LYS A 411 18.66 11.67 -27.90
C LYS A 411 18.19 11.52 -26.46
N TYR A 412 17.09 12.20 -26.13
CA TYR A 412 16.46 12.08 -24.82
C TYR A 412 15.49 10.89 -24.81
N ALA A 413 15.23 10.31 -23.64
CA ALA A 413 14.24 9.26 -23.50
C ALA A 413 12.84 9.78 -23.90
N GLU A 414 12.21 9.13 -24.90
CA GLU A 414 10.85 9.46 -25.29
C GLU A 414 9.83 8.86 -24.31
N LEU A 415 8.70 9.53 -24.12
CA LEU A 415 7.64 9.05 -23.23
C LEU A 415 7.05 7.74 -23.80
N GLN A 416 7.20 6.63 -23.07
CA GLN A 416 6.70 5.30 -23.45
C GLN A 416 5.41 4.94 -22.71
N ARG A 417 5.25 5.47 -21.50
CA ARG A 417 4.15 5.11 -20.59
C ARG A 417 3.49 6.33 -19.97
N ILE A 418 2.16 6.26 -19.88
CA ILE A 418 1.33 7.17 -19.10
C ILE A 418 0.44 6.38 -18.16
N ARG A 419 0.33 6.88 -16.93
CA ARG A 419 -0.46 6.25 -15.88
C ARG A 419 -1.36 7.25 -15.19
N LEU A 420 -2.59 6.82 -14.87
CA LEU A 420 -3.52 7.56 -14.02
C LEU A 420 -3.68 6.80 -12.70
N GLY A 421 -3.24 7.39 -11.58
CA GLY A 421 -3.46 6.84 -10.24
C GLY A 421 -4.82 7.26 -9.70
N SER A 422 -5.72 6.30 -9.44
CA SER A 422 -7.08 6.59 -8.97
C SER A 422 -7.68 5.47 -8.14
N ARG A 423 -8.23 5.82 -6.97
CA ARG A 423 -9.06 4.93 -6.15
C ARG A 423 -10.55 5.11 -6.40
N LEU A 424 -10.98 6.10 -7.20
CA LEU A 424 -12.40 6.28 -7.53
C LEU A 424 -13.11 5.03 -8.08
N PRO A 425 -12.47 4.10 -8.80
CA PRO A 425 -13.14 2.84 -9.13
C PRO A 425 -13.67 2.09 -7.90
N ALA A 426 -12.96 2.13 -6.76
CA ALA A 426 -13.41 1.54 -5.49
C ALA A 426 -14.27 2.50 -4.65
N TYR A 427 -13.96 3.81 -4.64
CA TYR A 427 -14.63 4.79 -3.78
C TYR A 427 -15.90 5.41 -4.36
N LEU A 428 -16.01 5.47 -5.69
CA LEU A 428 -17.08 6.16 -6.40
C LEU A 428 -17.12 5.75 -7.89
N PRO A 429 -17.51 4.51 -8.23
CA PRO A 429 -17.48 4.00 -9.60
C PRO A 429 -18.37 4.80 -10.57
N MET A 430 -19.39 5.50 -10.07
CA MET A 430 -20.23 6.42 -10.85
C MET A 430 -19.45 7.54 -11.55
N ARG A 431 -18.19 7.80 -11.14
CA ARG A 431 -17.31 8.73 -11.84
C ARG A 431 -16.99 8.27 -13.27
N ILE A 432 -17.01 6.96 -13.52
CA ILE A 432 -16.67 6.32 -14.78
C ILE A 432 -17.88 6.40 -15.72
N ASN A 433 -18.03 7.56 -16.35
CA ASN A 433 -19.08 7.84 -17.33
C ASN A 433 -18.53 7.84 -18.76
N ASP A 434 -19.43 7.86 -19.74
CA ASP A 434 -19.07 7.72 -21.15
C ASP A 434 -18.19 8.88 -21.64
N GLY A 435 -18.40 10.09 -21.11
CA GLY A 435 -17.54 11.24 -21.40
C GLY A 435 -16.10 11.08 -20.91
N LEU A 436 -15.87 10.41 -19.77
CA LEU A 436 -14.51 10.07 -19.34
C LEU A 436 -13.89 9.02 -20.27
N VAL A 437 -14.65 7.96 -20.58
CA VAL A 437 -14.20 6.88 -21.47
C VAL A 437 -13.78 7.44 -22.84
N GLU A 438 -14.54 8.38 -23.39
CA GLU A 438 -14.22 8.99 -24.68
C GLU A 438 -12.94 9.83 -24.63
N ILE A 439 -12.72 10.60 -23.56
CA ILE A 439 -11.46 11.35 -23.37
C ILE A 439 -10.26 10.40 -23.33
N LEU A 440 -10.38 9.29 -22.60
CA LEU A 440 -9.31 8.30 -22.48
C LEU A 440 -9.04 7.59 -23.81
N ARG A 441 -10.09 7.25 -24.56
CA ARG A 441 -10.00 6.62 -25.89
C ARG A 441 -9.33 7.55 -26.90
N THR A 442 -9.86 8.77 -27.08
CA THR A 442 -9.33 9.77 -28.00
C THR A 442 -7.85 10.07 -27.70
N PHE A 443 -7.48 10.22 -26.42
CA PHE A 443 -6.08 10.44 -26.05
C PHE A 443 -5.21 9.24 -26.39
N LYS A 444 -5.63 8.00 -26.06
CA LYS A 444 -4.90 6.78 -26.40
C LYS A 444 -4.60 6.71 -27.89
N GLU A 445 -5.62 6.86 -28.73
CA GLU A 445 -5.50 6.78 -30.19
C GLU A 445 -4.45 7.76 -30.73
N LYS A 446 -4.51 9.04 -30.32
CA LYS A 446 -3.55 10.06 -30.75
C LYS A 446 -2.14 9.82 -30.19
N ALA A 447 -2.05 9.49 -28.91
CA ALA A 447 -0.79 9.26 -28.21
C ALA A 447 -0.04 8.02 -28.75
N SER A 448 -0.76 6.99 -29.16
CA SER A 448 -0.17 5.80 -29.79
C SER A 448 0.53 6.13 -31.11
N VAL A 449 -0.02 7.02 -31.93
CA VAL A 449 0.61 7.47 -33.18
C VAL A 449 1.97 8.14 -32.93
N ILE A 450 2.09 8.88 -31.82
CA ILE A 450 3.36 9.53 -31.45
C ILE A 450 4.30 8.63 -30.62
N GLY A 451 3.97 7.34 -30.45
CA GLY A 451 4.89 6.33 -29.93
C GLY A 451 4.71 5.96 -28.45
N ILE A 452 3.69 6.50 -27.77
CA ILE A 452 3.34 6.05 -26.41
C ILE A 452 2.68 4.67 -26.52
N ARG A 453 3.22 3.67 -25.81
CA ARG A 453 2.77 2.28 -25.92
C ARG A 453 1.91 1.83 -24.75
N GLN A 454 2.22 2.28 -23.54
CA GLN A 454 1.58 1.77 -22.32
C GLN A 454 0.64 2.82 -21.71
N PHE A 455 -0.66 2.49 -21.63
CA PHE A 455 -1.72 3.31 -21.06
C PHE A 455 -2.35 2.57 -19.88
N ILE A 456 -2.10 3.04 -18.66
CA ILE A 456 -2.45 2.27 -17.45
C ILE A 456 -3.27 3.11 -16.48
N ILE A 457 -4.36 2.54 -15.95
CA ILE A 457 -5.06 3.05 -14.79
C ILE A 457 -4.61 2.23 -13.58
N GLN A 458 -3.97 2.89 -12.61
CA GLN A 458 -3.51 2.29 -11.38
C GLN A 458 -4.55 2.50 -10.29
N THR A 459 -5.24 1.41 -9.96
CA THR A 459 -6.31 1.36 -8.97
C THR A 459 -5.79 0.95 -7.59
N HIS A 460 -6.64 1.16 -6.59
CA HIS A 460 -6.38 0.80 -5.20
C HIS A 460 -7.62 0.13 -4.58
N PHE A 461 -7.87 -1.11 -5.00
CA PHE A 461 -8.75 -2.04 -4.33
C PHE A 461 -8.01 -2.70 -3.17
N GLN A 462 -8.63 -2.63 -2.00
CA GLN A 462 -8.16 -3.18 -0.73
C GLN A 462 -8.78 -4.53 -0.41
N THR A 463 -10.00 -4.79 -0.85
CA THR A 463 -10.76 -5.99 -0.47
C THR A 463 -11.70 -6.45 -1.59
N PRO A 464 -11.99 -7.76 -1.71
CA PRO A 464 -12.95 -8.26 -2.68
C PRO A 464 -14.35 -7.61 -2.56
N LEU A 465 -14.71 -7.12 -1.37
CA LEU A 465 -15.98 -6.42 -1.12
C LEU A 465 -16.13 -5.11 -1.88
N GLU A 466 -15.02 -4.45 -2.25
CA GLU A 466 -15.07 -3.24 -3.07
C GLU A 466 -15.43 -3.52 -4.52
N VAL A 467 -15.37 -4.79 -4.97
CA VAL A 467 -15.74 -5.18 -6.34
C VAL A 467 -17.23 -5.44 -6.43
N THR A 468 -18.01 -4.37 -6.62
CA THR A 468 -19.46 -4.42 -6.76
C THR A 468 -19.90 -4.49 -8.23
N PRO A 469 -21.21 -4.66 -8.53
CA PRO A 469 -21.72 -4.56 -9.90
C PRO A 469 -21.37 -3.22 -10.58
N GLU A 470 -21.44 -2.09 -9.86
CA GLU A 470 -21.09 -0.77 -10.41
C GLU A 470 -19.59 -0.67 -10.71
N VAL A 471 -18.75 -1.27 -9.87
CA VAL A 471 -17.30 -1.38 -10.11
C VAL A 471 -17.00 -2.26 -11.33
N LYS A 472 -17.68 -3.40 -11.46
CA LYS A 472 -17.56 -4.30 -12.62
C LYS A 472 -17.86 -3.57 -13.92
N GLU A 473 -18.93 -2.77 -13.95
CA GLU A 473 -19.28 -1.95 -15.10
C GLU A 473 -18.25 -0.84 -15.36
N GLY A 474 -17.77 -0.16 -14.30
CA GLY A 474 -16.70 0.83 -14.40
C GLY A 474 -15.41 0.25 -14.99
N ILE A 475 -14.98 -0.92 -14.52
CA ILE A 475 -13.82 -1.65 -15.04
C ILE A 475 -14.02 -1.96 -16.54
N ARG A 476 -15.17 -2.52 -16.91
CA ARG A 476 -15.50 -2.82 -18.32
C ARG A 476 -15.40 -1.57 -19.20
N LYS A 477 -15.94 -0.45 -18.75
CA LYS A 477 -15.89 0.85 -19.46
C LYS A 477 -14.45 1.34 -19.64
N LEU A 478 -13.64 1.30 -18.59
CA LEU A 478 -12.23 1.73 -18.64
C LEU A 478 -11.40 0.83 -19.57
N LEU A 479 -11.56 -0.50 -19.52
CA LEU A 479 -10.90 -1.43 -20.44
C LEU A 479 -11.33 -1.18 -21.89
N SER A 480 -12.60 -0.83 -22.13
CA SER A 480 -13.10 -0.49 -23.48
C SER A 480 -12.55 0.82 -24.06
N ALA A 481 -11.91 1.66 -23.24
CA ALA A 481 -11.12 2.81 -23.71
C ALA A 481 -9.73 2.38 -24.22
N GLY A 482 -9.38 1.09 -24.05
CA GLY A 482 -8.08 0.53 -24.41
C GLY A 482 -6.97 0.82 -23.41
N TRP A 483 -7.32 1.17 -22.16
CA TRP A 483 -6.38 1.35 -21.06
C TRP A 483 -6.35 0.11 -20.19
N LEU A 484 -5.15 -0.40 -19.89
CA LEU A 484 -4.99 -1.53 -18.97
C LEU A 484 -5.25 -1.06 -17.54
N ILE A 485 -5.87 -1.91 -16.73
CA ILE A 485 -6.14 -1.60 -15.33
C ILE A 485 -5.25 -2.47 -14.46
N THR A 486 -4.56 -1.82 -13.53
CA THR A 486 -3.69 -2.49 -12.57
C THR A 486 -4.12 -2.16 -11.15
N ASN A 487 -3.82 -3.02 -10.18
CA ASN A 487 -4.17 -2.79 -8.77
C ASN A 487 -2.94 -2.71 -7.86
N GLN A 488 -2.95 -1.73 -6.96
CA GLN A 488 -2.01 -1.61 -5.85
C GLN A 488 -2.76 -1.83 -4.55
N LEU A 489 -2.35 -2.85 -3.78
CA LEU A 489 -2.89 -3.17 -2.47
C LEU A 489 -1.95 -2.61 -1.38
N VAL A 490 -2.50 -2.15 -0.26
CA VAL A 490 -1.72 -1.95 0.98
C VAL A 490 -2.01 -3.13 1.90
N TYR A 491 -0.99 -3.85 2.31
CA TYR A 491 -1.09 -5.10 3.05
C TYR A 491 -1.23 -4.87 4.56
N ASN A 492 -2.31 -4.21 4.95
CA ASN A 492 -2.64 -3.95 6.36
C ASN A 492 -3.18 -5.20 7.08
N VAL A 493 -3.32 -5.13 8.41
CA VAL A 493 -3.73 -6.29 9.24
C VAL A 493 -5.02 -6.95 8.76
N ALA A 494 -6.00 -6.16 8.33
CA ALA A 494 -7.28 -6.71 7.87
C ALA A 494 -7.16 -7.45 6.53
N ALA A 495 -6.32 -6.95 5.62
CA ALA A 495 -6.04 -7.59 4.34
C ALA A 495 -4.97 -8.69 4.42
N SER A 496 -4.19 -8.75 5.51
CA SER A 496 -3.15 -9.77 5.70
C SER A 496 -3.68 -11.11 6.20
N ARG A 497 -4.97 -11.19 6.52
CA ARG A 497 -5.62 -12.44 6.94
C ARG A 497 -5.56 -13.50 5.84
N ARG A 498 -5.34 -14.76 6.21
CA ARG A 498 -5.16 -15.89 5.28
C ARG A 498 -6.24 -15.92 4.19
N GLY A 499 -5.80 -16.03 2.94
CA GLY A 499 -6.62 -16.15 1.74
C GLY A 499 -7.28 -14.87 1.25
N HIS A 500 -7.20 -13.75 1.99
CA HIS A 500 -7.90 -12.51 1.63
C HIS A 500 -7.35 -11.89 0.33
N THR A 501 -6.03 -11.76 0.22
CA THR A 501 -5.35 -11.25 -0.98
C THR A 501 -5.45 -12.22 -2.16
N THR A 502 -5.43 -13.52 -1.89
CA THR A 502 -5.68 -14.54 -2.91
C THR A 502 -7.07 -14.36 -3.52
N ARG A 503 -8.10 -14.16 -2.69
CA ARG A 503 -9.46 -13.89 -3.17
C ARG A 503 -9.54 -12.59 -3.95
N LEU A 504 -8.84 -11.55 -3.50
CA LEU A 504 -8.80 -10.26 -4.21
C LEU A 504 -8.20 -10.42 -5.61
N ARG A 505 -7.09 -11.16 -5.75
CA ARG A 505 -6.49 -11.45 -7.06
C ARG A 505 -7.47 -12.17 -7.97
N GLN A 506 -8.14 -13.23 -7.49
CA GLN A 506 -9.15 -13.95 -8.27
C GLN A 506 -10.21 -13.01 -8.86
N VAL A 507 -10.86 -12.24 -7.99
CA VAL A 507 -11.97 -11.37 -8.36
C VAL A 507 -11.51 -10.26 -9.32
N LEU A 508 -10.33 -9.69 -9.11
CA LEU A 508 -9.77 -8.67 -9.99
C LEU A 508 -9.36 -9.24 -11.36
N ASN A 509 -8.71 -10.41 -11.38
CA ASN A 509 -8.28 -11.05 -12.62
C ASN A 509 -9.46 -11.46 -13.50
N GLU A 510 -10.56 -11.95 -12.91
CA GLU A 510 -11.81 -12.26 -13.62
C GLU A 510 -12.36 -11.06 -14.42
N LEU A 511 -12.11 -9.85 -13.92
CA LEU A 511 -12.55 -8.59 -14.52
C LEU A 511 -11.49 -7.91 -15.41
N GLY A 512 -10.33 -8.53 -15.64
CA GLY A 512 -9.28 -7.95 -16.48
C GLY A 512 -8.31 -7.01 -15.75
N VAL A 513 -8.32 -7.01 -14.41
CA VAL A 513 -7.41 -6.18 -13.61
C VAL A 513 -6.17 -7.00 -13.22
N VAL A 514 -5.00 -6.45 -13.54
CA VAL A 514 -3.69 -7.07 -13.24
C VAL A 514 -3.16 -6.55 -11.91
N CYS A 515 -2.78 -7.42 -10.98
CA CYS A 515 -2.21 -6.96 -9.71
C CYS A 515 -0.77 -6.46 -9.92
N TYR A 516 -0.38 -5.35 -9.29
CA TYR A 516 0.91 -4.67 -9.51
C TYR A 516 1.80 -4.63 -8.27
N TYR A 517 1.30 -4.11 -7.16
CA TYR A 517 2.04 -4.05 -5.91
C TYR A 517 1.17 -4.51 -4.75
N THR A 518 1.81 -5.19 -3.81
CA THR A 518 1.32 -5.43 -2.47
C THR A 518 2.28 -4.69 -1.53
N PHE A 519 1.89 -3.48 -1.13
CA PHE A 519 2.72 -2.61 -0.29
C PHE A 519 2.64 -3.03 1.16
N SER A 520 3.77 -3.29 1.81
CA SER A 520 3.82 -3.26 3.27
C SER A 520 3.37 -1.88 3.77
N VAL A 521 2.70 -1.86 4.91
CA VAL A 521 2.32 -0.61 5.57
C VAL A 521 3.59 0.14 5.94
N LYS A 522 3.60 1.44 5.64
CA LYS A 522 4.68 2.36 5.96
C LYS A 522 4.18 3.45 6.92
N GLY A 523 5.07 4.25 7.46
CA GLY A 523 4.75 5.28 8.45
C GLY A 523 5.28 4.90 9.82
N PHE A 524 5.07 5.76 10.80
CA PHE A 524 5.56 5.59 12.16
C PHE A 524 4.44 5.08 13.05
N GLU A 525 4.41 5.50 14.30
CA GLU A 525 3.43 5.07 15.29
C GLU A 525 1.98 5.30 14.83
N GLU A 526 1.71 6.29 13.96
CA GLU A 526 0.36 6.55 13.45
C GLU A 526 -0.29 5.34 12.75
N ASN A 527 0.53 4.48 12.13
CA ASN A 527 0.07 3.31 11.40
C ASN A 527 0.22 2.01 12.19
N ASN A 528 0.64 2.05 13.46
CA ASN A 528 0.83 0.86 14.31
C ASN A 528 -0.39 -0.06 14.25
N ALA A 529 -1.60 0.45 14.50
CA ALA A 529 -2.83 -0.36 14.53
C ALA A 529 -3.10 -1.13 13.23
N VAL A 530 -2.66 -0.60 12.08
CA VAL A 530 -2.86 -1.23 10.76
C VAL A 530 -1.59 -1.91 10.23
N PHE A 531 -0.48 -1.82 10.94
CA PHE A 531 0.82 -2.38 10.55
C PHE A 531 0.82 -3.92 10.58
N THR A 532 1.32 -4.49 9.50
CA THR A 532 1.56 -5.92 9.30
C THR A 532 3.07 -6.14 9.21
N PRO A 533 3.68 -7.00 10.05
CA PRO A 533 5.10 -7.33 9.95
C PRO A 533 5.50 -7.84 8.57
N ASN A 534 6.71 -7.50 8.11
CA ASN A 534 7.23 -7.94 6.81
C ASN A 534 7.38 -9.46 6.73
N SER A 535 7.58 -10.12 7.86
CA SER A 535 7.54 -11.59 7.97
C SER A 535 6.19 -12.17 7.50
N ARG A 536 5.07 -11.48 7.75
CA ARG A 536 3.76 -11.87 7.22
C ARG A 536 3.66 -11.67 5.71
N SER A 537 4.22 -10.58 5.17
CA SER A 537 4.32 -10.37 3.72
C SER A 537 5.11 -11.50 3.05
N MET A 538 6.21 -11.95 3.66
CA MET A 538 6.99 -13.11 3.20
C MET A 538 6.21 -14.42 3.34
N GLN A 539 5.48 -14.61 4.43
CA GLN A 539 4.61 -15.77 4.61
C GLN A 539 3.53 -15.85 3.52
N GLU A 540 2.84 -14.75 3.21
CA GLU A 540 1.85 -14.71 2.12
C GLU A 540 2.49 -15.05 0.78
N GLN A 541 3.65 -14.47 0.51
CA GLN A 541 4.36 -14.66 -0.74
C GLN A 541 4.80 -16.13 -0.94
N ARG A 542 5.36 -16.76 0.10
CA ARG A 542 5.91 -18.12 0.03
C ARG A 542 4.84 -19.20 0.20
N GLU A 543 3.71 -18.91 0.84
CA GLU A 543 2.70 -19.94 1.16
C GLU A 543 1.41 -19.85 0.36
N GLU A 544 0.96 -18.65 0.00
CA GLU A 544 -0.34 -18.43 -0.64
C GLU A 544 -0.15 -18.00 -2.10
N LYS A 545 0.59 -16.92 -2.30
CA LYS A 545 0.85 -16.31 -3.60
C LYS A 545 1.55 -17.26 -4.57
N ARG A 546 2.36 -18.21 -4.06
CA ARG A 546 3.10 -19.21 -4.85
C ARG A 546 2.24 -19.94 -5.89
N PHE A 547 0.94 -20.13 -5.61
CA PHE A 547 0.03 -20.86 -6.48
C PHE A 547 -0.42 -20.08 -7.72
N GLY A 548 -0.19 -18.76 -7.76
CA GLY A 548 -0.45 -17.92 -8.93
C GLY A 548 0.81 -17.39 -9.62
N LYS A 549 2.01 -17.82 -9.19
CA LYS A 549 3.28 -17.33 -9.74
C LYS A 549 3.49 -17.85 -11.15
N LEU A 550 3.93 -16.95 -12.03
CA LEU A 550 4.30 -17.26 -13.41
C LEU A 550 5.80 -17.53 -13.50
N ASN A 551 6.19 -18.46 -14.37
CA ASN A 551 7.58 -18.51 -14.83
C ASN A 551 7.86 -17.32 -15.79
N LYS A 552 9.12 -17.13 -16.18
CA LYS A 552 9.53 -15.98 -17.01
C LYS A 552 8.87 -15.97 -18.39
N GLU A 553 8.74 -17.15 -19.02
CA GLU A 553 8.17 -17.30 -20.35
C GLU A 553 6.66 -17.01 -20.34
N ASP A 554 5.93 -17.60 -19.41
CA ASP A 554 4.51 -17.37 -19.20
C ASP A 554 4.21 -15.89 -18.88
N ALA A 555 5.06 -15.25 -18.08
CA ALA A 555 4.95 -13.82 -17.80
C ALA A 555 5.11 -12.99 -19.08
N PHE A 556 6.12 -13.27 -19.90
CA PHE A 556 6.35 -12.60 -21.18
C PHE A 556 5.16 -12.79 -22.13
N ASN A 557 4.69 -14.03 -22.32
CA ASN A 557 3.58 -14.37 -23.21
C ASN A 557 2.28 -13.69 -22.80
N LEU A 558 1.98 -13.65 -21.50
CA LEU A 558 0.82 -12.93 -20.98
C LEU A 558 0.94 -11.43 -21.23
N SER A 559 2.10 -10.84 -20.98
CA SER A 559 2.33 -9.41 -21.23
C SER A 559 2.12 -9.04 -22.69
N ALA A 560 2.73 -9.78 -23.62
CA ALA A 560 2.56 -9.57 -25.05
C ALA A 560 1.10 -9.69 -25.49
N SER A 561 0.37 -10.66 -24.91
CA SER A 561 -1.06 -10.84 -25.17
C SER A 561 -1.88 -9.66 -24.66
N LEU A 562 -1.59 -9.15 -23.46
CA LEU A 562 -2.31 -8.02 -22.86
C LEU A 562 -2.09 -6.70 -23.60
N GLU A 563 -0.92 -6.48 -24.19
CA GLU A 563 -0.62 -5.27 -24.96
C GLU A 563 -1.51 -5.11 -26.20
N THR A 564 -1.94 -6.23 -26.79
CA THR A 564 -2.74 -6.25 -28.03
C THR A 564 -4.19 -6.70 -27.81
N ALA A 565 -4.55 -7.11 -26.60
CA ALA A 565 -5.87 -7.63 -26.28
C ALA A 565 -6.97 -6.56 -26.44
N LEU A 566 -7.98 -6.89 -27.25
CA LEU A 566 -9.23 -6.11 -27.33
C LEU A 566 -10.10 -6.30 -26.07
N ASP A 567 -10.07 -7.49 -25.49
CA ASP A 567 -10.70 -7.81 -24.20
C ASP A 567 -9.66 -8.40 -23.23
N PRO A 568 -9.00 -7.55 -22.42
CA PRO A 568 -8.03 -8.00 -21.42
C PRO A 568 -8.63 -8.97 -20.40
N ALA A 569 -9.93 -8.87 -20.10
CA ALA A 569 -10.58 -9.76 -19.14
C ALA A 569 -10.72 -11.17 -19.72
N ALA A 570 -11.15 -11.30 -20.98
CA ALA A 570 -11.17 -12.60 -21.67
C ALA A 570 -9.76 -13.18 -21.82
N CYS A 571 -8.77 -12.36 -22.17
CA CYS A 571 -7.37 -12.75 -22.27
C CYS A 571 -6.87 -13.39 -20.96
N ILE A 572 -7.07 -12.72 -19.82
CA ILE A 572 -6.66 -13.23 -18.50
C ILE A 572 -7.40 -14.52 -18.14
N ARG A 573 -8.73 -14.58 -18.33
CA ARG A 573 -9.51 -15.78 -18.00
C ARG A 573 -9.07 -16.99 -18.84
N GLN A 574 -8.80 -16.79 -20.12
CA GLN A 574 -8.32 -17.85 -21.00
C GLN A 574 -6.92 -18.32 -20.57
N PHE A 575 -6.03 -17.38 -20.25
CA PHE A 575 -4.69 -17.69 -19.77
C PHE A 575 -4.74 -18.52 -18.47
N LEU A 576 -5.52 -18.10 -17.48
CA LEU A 576 -5.69 -18.85 -16.23
C LEU A 576 -6.18 -20.27 -16.47
N LYS A 577 -7.13 -20.45 -17.39
CA LYS A 577 -7.67 -21.77 -17.75
C LYS A 577 -6.62 -22.67 -18.40
N ILE A 578 -5.84 -22.14 -19.35
CA ILE A 578 -4.80 -22.89 -20.08
C ILE A 578 -3.67 -23.33 -19.14
N HIS A 579 -3.24 -22.44 -18.24
CA HIS A 579 -2.13 -22.71 -17.33
C HIS A 579 -2.57 -23.34 -16.00
N HIS A 580 -3.86 -23.68 -15.84
CA HIS A 580 -4.46 -24.24 -14.62
C HIS A 580 -4.15 -23.41 -13.35
N LEU A 581 -4.10 -22.09 -13.50
CA LEU A 581 -3.80 -21.17 -12.41
C LEU A 581 -5.09 -20.74 -11.70
N PRO A 582 -5.14 -20.76 -10.36
CA PRO A 582 -6.30 -20.26 -9.62
C PRO A 582 -6.43 -18.73 -9.68
N PHE A 583 -5.33 -18.01 -9.91
CA PHE A 583 -5.24 -16.55 -10.05
C PHE A 583 -3.85 -16.17 -10.59
N LEU A 584 -3.69 -14.93 -11.05
CA LEU A 584 -2.41 -14.35 -11.44
C LEU A 584 -1.78 -13.62 -10.25
N ALA A 585 -0.57 -14.03 -9.86
CA ALA A 585 0.22 -13.38 -8.81
C ALA A 585 1.28 -12.44 -9.40
N THR A 586 0.86 -11.48 -10.23
CA THR A 586 1.76 -10.56 -10.93
C THR A 586 2.24 -9.38 -10.09
N ASP A 587 1.63 -9.16 -8.92
CA ASP A 587 2.06 -8.10 -8.01
C ASP A 587 3.43 -8.40 -7.40
N ARG A 588 4.12 -7.37 -6.90
CA ARG A 588 5.34 -7.53 -6.08
C ARG A 588 5.07 -7.10 -4.65
N SER A 589 5.50 -7.89 -3.68
CA SER A 589 5.53 -7.45 -2.28
C SER A 589 6.68 -6.47 -2.09
N VAL A 590 6.40 -5.23 -1.64
CA VAL A 590 7.41 -4.16 -1.50
C VAL A 590 7.13 -3.25 -0.30
N LEU A 591 8.19 -2.77 0.35
CA LEU A 591 8.16 -1.63 1.26
C LEU A 591 8.75 -0.42 0.52
N ASN A 592 8.20 0.78 0.74
CA ASN A 592 8.86 2.00 0.29
C ASN A 592 9.99 2.31 1.26
N LEU A 593 11.23 2.35 0.78
CA LEU A 593 12.39 2.76 1.55
C LEU A 593 12.65 4.25 1.30
N PRO A 594 12.76 5.08 2.36
CA PRO A 594 13.09 6.51 2.22
C PRO A 594 14.37 6.71 1.40
N ALA A 595 14.39 7.70 0.50
CA ALA A 595 15.52 8.06 -0.39
C ALA A 595 15.97 7.00 -1.42
N ILE A 596 15.74 5.70 -1.18
CA ILE A 596 16.24 4.62 -2.03
C ILE A 596 15.24 4.23 -3.10
N GLY A 597 14.01 3.89 -2.72
CA GLY A 597 13.17 3.13 -3.62
C GLY A 597 12.12 2.26 -2.98
N LYS A 598 11.92 1.10 -3.59
CA LYS A 598 10.96 0.09 -3.19
C LYS A 598 11.74 -1.19 -3.13
N SER A 599 11.72 -1.87 -1.99
CA SER A 599 12.44 -3.13 -1.81
C SER A 599 11.69 -3.99 -0.81
N MET A 600 11.90 -5.29 -0.91
CA MET A 600 11.59 -6.29 0.09
C MET A 600 12.76 -7.25 0.26
N THR A 601 13.97 -6.80 -0.11
CA THR A 601 15.21 -7.51 0.16
C THR A 601 15.72 -7.04 1.51
N PHE A 602 15.66 -7.91 2.52
CA PHE A 602 16.09 -7.56 3.87
C PHE A 602 16.57 -8.80 4.63
N ASN A 603 17.29 -8.56 5.73
CA ASN A 603 17.63 -9.55 6.74
C ASN A 603 17.28 -9.01 8.13
N LEU A 604 16.79 -9.86 9.02
CA LEU A 604 16.63 -9.57 10.44
C LEU A 604 18.02 -9.46 11.10
N VAL A 605 18.35 -8.31 11.65
CA VAL A 605 19.66 -8.09 12.32
C VAL A 605 19.52 -7.90 13.83
N GLY A 606 18.32 -7.61 14.32
CA GLY A 606 18.06 -7.46 15.74
C GLY A 606 16.58 -7.40 16.06
N ILE A 607 16.27 -7.34 17.35
CA ILE A 607 14.95 -7.23 17.94
C ILE A 607 15.07 -6.27 19.13
N THR A 608 14.21 -5.26 19.17
CA THR A 608 14.17 -4.24 20.25
C THR A 608 13.57 -4.81 21.53
N GLU A 609 13.67 -4.07 22.64
CA GLU A 609 13.06 -4.41 23.93
C GLU A 609 11.54 -4.62 23.86
N GLU A 610 10.83 -3.94 22.95
CA GLU A 610 9.39 -4.13 22.74
C GLU A 610 9.07 -5.30 21.79
N GLY A 611 10.09 -6.04 21.35
CA GLY A 611 9.94 -7.17 20.43
C GLY A 611 9.75 -6.78 18.96
N LYS A 612 10.05 -5.52 18.58
CA LYS A 612 10.01 -5.07 17.19
C LYS A 612 11.27 -5.52 16.46
N ARG A 613 11.14 -6.02 15.23
CA ARG A 613 12.29 -6.48 14.45
C ARG A 613 13.04 -5.31 13.83
N ILE A 614 14.36 -5.37 13.89
CA ILE A 614 15.31 -4.46 13.22
C ILE A 614 15.74 -5.13 11.92
N LEU A 615 15.38 -4.53 10.79
CA LEU A 615 15.60 -5.10 9.47
C LEU A 615 16.65 -4.30 8.70
N ARG A 616 17.70 -4.98 8.23
CA ARG A 616 18.68 -4.43 7.30
C ARG A 616 18.21 -4.65 5.87
N PHE A 617 17.92 -3.58 5.15
CA PHE A 617 17.44 -3.59 3.77
C PHE A 617 18.55 -3.36 2.75
N ASP A 618 18.39 -4.00 1.60
CA ASP A 618 19.12 -3.72 0.35
C ASP A 618 18.19 -3.07 -0.67
N HIS A 619 18.76 -2.39 -1.68
CA HIS A 619 17.99 -1.79 -2.77
C HIS A 619 17.51 -2.84 -3.80
N ASP A 620 16.54 -2.46 -4.65
CA ASP A 620 15.99 -3.33 -5.70
C ASP A 620 16.92 -3.36 -6.93
N GLY A 621 17.83 -4.32 -6.98
CA GLY A 621 18.73 -4.51 -8.12
C GLY A 621 18.05 -4.86 -9.45
N THR A 622 16.72 -5.04 -9.50
CA THR A 622 16.00 -5.35 -10.74
C THR A 622 15.58 -4.12 -11.53
N ARG A 623 15.92 -2.89 -11.09
CA ARG A 623 15.54 -1.62 -11.74
C ARG A 623 16.64 -0.57 -11.60
N ARG A 624 16.60 0.48 -12.44
CA ARG A 624 17.51 1.63 -12.29
C ARG A 624 17.11 2.49 -11.09
N HIS A 625 18.12 2.96 -10.37
CA HIS A 625 18.02 3.87 -9.23
C HIS A 625 18.79 5.18 -9.50
N SER A 626 18.52 6.20 -8.69
CA SER A 626 19.38 7.38 -8.65
C SER A 626 20.78 6.97 -8.16
N PRO A 627 21.88 7.52 -8.71
CA PRO A 627 23.23 7.17 -8.28
C PRO A 627 23.51 7.42 -6.79
N ILE A 628 22.67 8.20 -6.09
CA ILE A 628 22.78 8.42 -4.65
C ILE A 628 22.77 7.13 -3.84
N ILE A 629 22.18 6.05 -4.36
CA ILE A 629 22.18 4.74 -3.68
C ILE A 629 23.60 4.17 -3.48
N ASN A 630 24.60 4.65 -4.23
CA ASN A 630 25.99 4.22 -4.08
C ASN A 630 26.69 4.91 -2.90
N GLN A 631 26.12 6.02 -2.40
CA GLN A 631 26.58 6.73 -1.20
C GLN A 631 25.75 6.35 0.03
N LEU A 632 24.51 5.91 -0.18
CA LEU A 632 23.65 5.38 0.88
C LEU A 632 24.22 4.02 1.33
N GLY A 633 24.72 3.96 2.56
CA GLY A 633 25.17 2.73 3.20
C GLY A 633 24.03 1.72 3.43
N GLN A 634 24.24 0.81 4.38
CA GLN A 634 23.20 -0.13 4.78
C GLN A 634 22.01 0.62 5.41
N VAL A 635 20.79 0.18 5.09
CA VAL A 635 19.56 0.81 5.61
C VAL A 635 18.92 -0.07 6.66
N TYR A 636 18.67 0.52 7.82
CA TYR A 636 18.01 -0.16 8.93
C TYR A 636 16.64 0.44 9.14
N ILE A 637 15.64 -0.43 9.31
CA ILE A 637 14.27 -0.04 9.65
C ILE A 637 13.79 -0.90 10.82
N VAL A 638 13.29 -0.25 11.87
CA VAL A 638 12.57 -0.92 12.95
C VAL A 638 11.11 -1.07 12.56
N GLU A 639 10.57 -2.29 12.67
CA GLU A 639 9.14 -2.53 12.43
C GLU A 639 8.29 -1.86 13.51
N ASN A 640 7.10 -1.35 13.14
CA ASN A 640 6.27 -0.62 14.11
C ASN A 640 5.59 -1.54 15.13
N LYS A 641 5.56 -2.85 14.88
CA LYS A 641 4.84 -3.82 15.71
C LYS A 641 5.57 -5.15 15.73
N SER A 642 5.68 -5.74 16.91
CA SER A 642 6.16 -7.11 17.09
C SER A 642 5.25 -8.14 16.40
N ILE A 643 5.80 -9.31 16.08
CA ILE A 643 5.00 -10.43 15.57
C ILE A 643 3.98 -10.90 16.61
N ALA A 644 4.36 -10.93 17.90
CA ALA A 644 3.46 -11.36 18.97
C ALA A 644 2.24 -10.43 19.11
N ALA A 645 2.44 -9.11 19.13
CA ALA A 645 1.35 -8.14 19.15
C ALA A 645 0.46 -8.25 17.90
N TYR A 646 1.06 -8.45 16.72
CA TYR A 646 0.30 -8.73 15.49
C TYR A 646 -0.57 -9.99 15.59
N LEU A 647 -0.03 -11.10 16.12
CA LEU A 647 -0.79 -12.34 16.30
C LEU A 647 -1.90 -12.20 17.35
N ARG A 648 -1.65 -11.46 18.45
CA ARG A 648 -2.70 -11.13 19.43
C ARG A 648 -3.82 -10.31 18.77
N GLN A 649 -3.49 -9.38 17.89
CA GLN A 649 -4.47 -8.61 17.12
C GLN A 649 -5.28 -9.49 16.16
N LEU A 650 -4.64 -10.37 15.40
CA LEU A 650 -5.34 -11.33 14.54
C LEU A 650 -6.32 -12.21 15.32
N ARG A 651 -5.91 -12.68 16.50
CA ARG A 651 -6.78 -13.44 17.41
C ARG A 651 -7.99 -12.62 17.84
N ALA A 652 -7.82 -11.34 18.16
CA ALA A 652 -8.92 -10.44 18.52
C ALA A 652 -9.88 -10.23 17.33
N MET A 653 -9.38 -10.33 16.09
CA MET A 653 -10.18 -10.30 14.86
C MET A 653 -10.82 -11.67 14.51
N GLY A 654 -10.67 -12.68 15.37
CA GLY A 654 -11.28 -14.00 15.19
C GLY A 654 -10.46 -15.00 14.37
N GLU A 655 -9.21 -14.69 14.03
CA GLU A 655 -8.34 -15.63 13.31
C GLU A 655 -7.77 -16.71 14.24
N ASP A 656 -7.56 -17.92 13.69
CA ASP A 656 -6.76 -18.94 14.37
C ASP A 656 -5.27 -18.63 14.18
N VAL A 657 -4.60 -18.20 15.25
CA VAL A 657 -3.16 -17.89 15.21
C VAL A 657 -2.30 -19.09 14.84
N GLU A 658 -2.77 -20.33 15.04
CA GLU A 658 -2.02 -21.53 14.64
C GLU A 658 -1.86 -21.61 13.10
N ASP A 659 -2.80 -21.04 12.33
CA ASP A 659 -2.67 -20.93 10.87
C ASP A 659 -1.51 -20.00 10.46
N TYR A 660 -0.93 -19.24 11.39
CA TYR A 660 0.16 -18.30 11.13
C TYR A 660 1.49 -18.76 11.71
N ALA A 661 1.60 -19.98 12.27
CA ALA A 661 2.77 -20.43 13.04
C ALA A 661 4.12 -20.32 12.35
N SER A 662 4.17 -20.46 11.04
CA SER A 662 5.40 -20.31 10.27
C SER A 662 5.91 -18.87 10.19
N ILE A 663 5.14 -17.86 10.63
CA ILE A 663 5.50 -16.43 10.52
C ILE A 663 6.86 -16.12 11.14
N TRP A 664 7.21 -16.80 12.24
CA TRP A 664 8.47 -16.63 12.95
C TRP A 664 9.70 -17.01 12.11
N ASN A 665 9.52 -17.91 11.13
CA ASN A 665 10.59 -18.43 10.28
C ASN A 665 11.04 -17.43 9.21
N TYR A 666 10.22 -16.44 8.89
CA TYR A 666 10.50 -15.48 7.82
C TYR A 666 11.36 -14.34 8.35
N THR A 667 12.68 -14.55 8.36
CA THR A 667 13.67 -13.57 8.83
C THR A 667 14.42 -12.87 7.70
N GLU A 668 14.25 -13.33 6.47
CA GLU A 668 14.81 -12.72 5.26
C GLU A 668 13.73 -12.55 4.17
N GLY A 669 13.90 -11.49 3.39
CA GLY A 669 13.09 -11.20 2.21
C GLY A 669 13.93 -11.06 0.95
N LYS A 670 13.30 -11.30 -0.20
CA LYS A 670 13.88 -11.01 -1.52
C LYS A 670 12.84 -10.32 -2.39
N THR A 671 13.19 -9.15 -2.90
CA THR A 671 12.32 -8.41 -3.81
C THR A 671 12.02 -9.26 -5.05
N GLU A 672 10.74 -9.45 -5.35
CA GLU A 672 10.28 -10.24 -6.50
C GLU A 672 10.72 -9.59 -7.83
N SER A 673 10.89 -10.38 -8.89
CA SER A 673 11.13 -9.84 -10.23
C SER A 673 9.96 -9.00 -10.71
N ARG A 674 10.22 -8.04 -11.60
CA ARG A 674 9.16 -7.28 -12.26
C ARG A 674 8.40 -8.17 -13.23
N PHE A 675 7.07 -8.08 -13.21
CA PHE A 675 6.26 -8.61 -14.30
C PHE A 675 6.55 -7.79 -15.57
N SER A 676 6.73 -8.47 -16.70
CA SER A 676 7.18 -7.93 -17.99
C SER A 676 6.34 -6.76 -18.48
N LEU A 677 5.04 -6.72 -18.15
CA LEU A 677 4.15 -5.59 -18.47
C LEU A 677 4.64 -4.24 -17.90
N TYR A 678 5.46 -4.27 -16.85
CA TYR A 678 5.98 -3.06 -16.21
C TYR A 678 7.39 -2.69 -16.67
N GLU A 679 8.01 -3.50 -17.52
CA GLU A 679 9.24 -3.17 -18.21
C GLU A 679 8.97 -2.15 -19.31
N TYR A 680 9.96 -1.30 -19.57
CA TYR A 680 9.84 -0.29 -20.61
C TYR A 680 10.18 -0.90 -21.95
N PRO A 681 9.40 -0.62 -23.01
CA PRO A 681 9.80 -0.95 -24.36
C PRO A 681 11.15 -0.29 -24.70
N ASP A 682 11.99 -1.01 -25.45
CA ASP A 682 13.24 -0.48 -25.95
C ASP A 682 13.02 0.60 -27.03
N PHE A 683 13.92 1.58 -27.07
CA PHE A 683 13.97 2.57 -28.13
C PHE A 683 14.70 1.99 -29.36
N PRO A 684 14.31 2.37 -30.58
CA PRO A 684 15.05 2.01 -31.80
C PRO A 684 16.33 2.84 -31.99
N PHE A 685 16.75 3.59 -30.96
CA PHE A 685 17.91 4.47 -30.94
C PHE A 685 18.53 4.47 -29.54
N ARG A 686 19.78 4.90 -29.43
CA ARG A 686 20.50 5.11 -28.17
C ARG A 686 20.18 6.48 -27.59
N ILE A 687 19.76 6.49 -26.33
CA ILE A 687 19.60 7.71 -25.52
C ILE A 687 20.94 8.11 -24.90
N THR A 688 21.05 9.37 -24.49
CA THR A 688 22.17 9.84 -23.67
C THR A 688 22.22 9.12 -22.31
N GLU A 689 23.44 8.87 -21.83
CA GLU A 689 23.70 8.37 -20.48
C GLU A 689 23.62 9.48 -19.42
N GLU A 690 23.70 10.74 -19.84
CA GLU A 690 23.61 11.91 -18.96
C GLU A 690 22.26 11.95 -18.24
N MET A 691 22.28 12.13 -16.92
CA MET A 691 21.09 12.34 -16.10
C MET A 691 20.91 13.85 -15.85
N SER A 692 19.99 14.48 -16.57
CA SER A 692 19.61 15.87 -16.30
C SER A 692 18.88 16.01 -14.96
N ASN A 693 18.91 17.22 -14.40
CA ASN A 693 18.23 17.56 -13.15
C ASN A 693 18.68 16.71 -11.94
N LEU A 694 19.94 16.27 -11.95
CA LEU A 694 20.54 15.48 -10.87
C LEU A 694 21.72 16.25 -10.26
N GLU A 695 21.69 16.43 -8.95
CA GLU A 695 22.78 17.00 -8.16
C GLU A 695 22.97 16.10 -6.94
N ILE A 696 24.18 15.54 -6.80
CA ILE A 696 24.56 14.65 -5.71
C ILE A 696 25.76 15.31 -5.05
N ALA A 697 25.68 15.53 -3.73
CA ALA A 697 26.81 16.03 -2.97
C ALA A 697 27.95 15.01 -3.03
N GLU A 698 29.19 15.47 -3.26
CA GLU A 698 30.38 14.61 -3.27
C GLU A 698 30.66 13.95 -1.92
#